data_AF-A0A971ADY3-F1
#
_entry.id   AF-A0A971ADY3-F1
#
_cell.length_a   1.000
_cell.length_b   1.000
_cell.length_c   1.000
_cell.angle_alpha   90.00
_cell.angle_beta   90.00
_cell.angle_gamma   90.00
#
_symmetry.space_group_name_H-M   'P 1'
#
loop_
_entity.id
_entity.type
_entity.pdbx_description
1 polymer ?
#
loop_
_entity_poly.entity_id
_entity_poly.type
_entity_poly.pdbx_seq_one_letter_code
_entity_poly.pdbx_strand_id
1 'polypeptide(L)'
;MYRSLVVSMLLLTGFAAIAVHAEGNTLRLHSLFTDNMVLQRNQPIQVWGWTTPGTPVSVSLGSRSGQTTSDADGKWRVILDALPAGGPYELKVTGSDTRVLRNILVGDVWICAGQSNMAWSYGSIGHGVRSTTGTQSKETKAFERELAATDRPEIRLYRIPVQGSPTPLEDFIEVEDNPWFPCLQWVPCVPRYAEHFSNVAYHFARALHEATGVPIGLIQTVAGGIPISPYLSRATLEADQDFRLLLEADAKAFPADIESVWQAERERWRTLRDQGAQAFYADTGNTGEGQGWHEPDLDEAEWQEVKLPGNWGATLKARGAVWLRREVTIPEPWKGQTLHLDTGVGNDYQTVYFNGRKVAEEPWREPDFIGTVHDCLIPAELVTSGQAVIAIRLFDYGGGGSLSEPLRLTRGPDSISLAGVWKARVERELDMSILRPWTVGSSQRSAFRAAASFNAAIHPMKGFGLTGAIWYQGEADSKPQVAELYRKLQPAMINDWRRALDQPDLVFLAVQLSTWGDPPQQPENSYVGMLRESQMSVLSLPRAGLVTAVDLGTGEVHPPHKREVGERLARLSRSVVHGETLEAYGPMYSARLVTGNRIRVRFRYLGGGLVSKDGQPLRHFAIAGKDRKFVWADAEIEGDTVLVWSDEVPEPKAVRYGWAANPEGLNLCSRNGLPAFPFRTDDWPME
;
A
#
# COMPACT_ATOMS: atom_id res chain seq x y z
N MET A 1 35.92 -60.60 -62.67
CA MET A 1 35.96 -60.37 -61.21
C MET A 1 34.95 -59.29 -60.87
N TYR A 2 34.05 -59.57 -59.90
CA TYR A 2 33.19 -58.68 -59.09
C TYR A 2 32.38 -57.56 -59.77
N ARG A 3 31.03 -57.62 -59.85
CA ARG A 3 29.98 -57.34 -58.82
C ARG A 3 29.84 -55.86 -58.40
N SER A 4 28.60 -55.38 -58.50
CA SER A 4 27.88 -54.39 -57.67
C SER A 4 27.88 -52.91 -58.11
N LEU A 5 26.74 -52.26 -58.41
CA LEU A 5 25.58 -51.79 -57.59
C LEU A 5 25.84 -50.44 -56.89
N VAL A 6 25.15 -49.36 -57.30
CA VAL A 6 24.54 -48.26 -56.49
C VAL A 6 23.58 -47.49 -57.43
N VAL A 7 22.28 -47.81 -57.49
CA VAL A 7 21.13 -47.28 -56.69
C VAL A 7 20.82 -45.80 -56.97
N SER A 8 19.74 -45.62 -57.74
CA SER A 8 18.95 -44.39 -57.91
C SER A 8 18.27 -43.98 -56.59
N MET A 9 18.25 -42.68 -56.28
CA MET A 9 17.42 -42.12 -55.22
C MET A 9 16.48 -41.05 -55.79
N LEU A 10 15.20 -41.42 -55.87
CA LEU A 10 14.06 -40.51 -56.06
C LEU A 10 13.88 -39.66 -54.80
N LEU A 11 13.86 -38.33 -54.94
CA LEU A 11 13.38 -37.41 -53.92
C LEU A 11 11.90 -37.08 -54.21
N LEU A 12 11.02 -37.81 -53.54
CA LEU A 12 9.62 -37.44 -53.34
C LEU A 12 9.59 -36.37 -52.23
N THR A 13 9.46 -35.11 -52.60
CA THR A 13 9.11 -34.03 -51.67
C THR A 13 7.63 -34.13 -51.33
N GLY A 14 7.33 -34.81 -50.23
CA GLY A 14 6.01 -34.79 -49.60
C GLY A 14 5.72 -33.42 -49.02
N PHE A 15 4.61 -32.81 -49.45
CA PHE A 15 3.94 -31.73 -48.73
C PHE A 15 3.44 -32.31 -47.39
N ALA A 16 4.25 -32.20 -46.35
CA ALA A 16 3.76 -32.31 -44.99
C ALA A 16 2.98 -31.02 -44.70
N ALA A 17 1.65 -31.08 -44.82
CA ALA A 17 0.79 -30.10 -44.19
C ALA A 17 1.14 -30.09 -42.70
N ILE A 18 1.82 -29.03 -42.25
CA ILE A 18 1.95 -28.72 -40.83
C ILE A 18 0.51 -28.47 -40.37
N ALA A 19 -0.11 -29.50 -39.80
CA ALA A 19 -1.30 -29.34 -39.00
C ALA A 19 -0.88 -28.51 -37.79
N VAL A 20 -1.00 -27.18 -37.93
CA VAL A 20 -1.05 -26.27 -36.80
C VAL A 20 -2.09 -26.87 -35.87
N HIS A 21 -1.62 -27.40 -34.74
CA HIS A 21 -2.49 -27.79 -33.66
C HIS A 21 -3.17 -26.50 -33.21
N ALA A 22 -4.38 -26.26 -33.71
CA ALA A 22 -5.29 -25.29 -33.12
C ALA A 22 -5.65 -25.85 -31.74
N GLU A 23 -4.85 -25.52 -30.72
CA GLU A 23 -5.34 -25.50 -29.35
C GLU A 23 -6.61 -24.64 -29.39
N GLY A 24 -7.76 -25.26 -29.16
CA GLY A 24 -9.05 -24.61 -29.31
C GLY A 24 -9.12 -23.40 -28.38
N ASN A 25 -9.15 -22.19 -28.93
CA ASN A 25 -9.39 -20.96 -28.19
C ASN A 25 -10.81 -20.98 -27.60
N THR A 26 -10.95 -21.60 -26.42
CA THR A 26 -12.16 -21.56 -25.61
C THR A 26 -12.50 -20.12 -25.23
N LEU A 27 -13.79 -19.82 -25.06
CA LEU A 27 -14.25 -18.49 -24.68
C LEU A 27 -13.60 -18.05 -23.36
N ARG A 28 -12.85 -16.95 -23.39
CA ARG A 28 -12.18 -16.31 -22.26
C ARG A 28 -12.59 -14.84 -22.16
N LEU A 29 -13.01 -14.39 -21.00
CA LEU A 29 -13.29 -12.97 -20.73
C LEU A 29 -12.01 -12.28 -20.26
N HIS A 30 -11.91 -10.97 -20.44
CA HIS A 30 -10.88 -10.18 -19.77
C HIS A 30 -10.97 -10.34 -18.25
N SER A 31 -9.83 -10.36 -17.55
CA SER A 31 -9.74 -10.74 -16.13
C SER A 31 -10.53 -9.82 -15.18
N LEU A 32 -10.92 -8.63 -15.64
CA LEU A 32 -11.85 -7.73 -14.92
C LEU A 32 -13.26 -8.31 -14.76
N PHE A 33 -13.67 -9.23 -15.63
CA PHE A 33 -15.01 -9.82 -15.62
C PHE A 33 -15.02 -11.11 -14.80
N THR A 34 -15.40 -10.99 -13.54
CA THR A 34 -15.63 -12.13 -12.63
C THR A 34 -16.97 -11.98 -11.90
N ASP A 35 -17.38 -13.02 -11.18
CA ASP A 35 -18.53 -12.94 -10.27
C ASP A 35 -18.36 -11.79 -9.28
N ASN A 36 -19.48 -11.26 -8.78
CA ASN A 36 -19.49 -10.16 -7.83
C ASN A 36 -18.91 -8.84 -8.35
N MET A 37 -18.69 -8.63 -9.66
CA MET A 37 -18.17 -7.36 -10.12
C MET A 37 -19.15 -6.18 -9.95
N VAL A 38 -18.60 -4.97 -9.96
CA VAL A 38 -19.35 -3.72 -10.10
C VAL A 38 -19.02 -3.10 -11.44
N LEU A 39 -20.04 -2.84 -12.25
CA LEU A 39 -19.93 -2.13 -13.52
C LEU A 39 -20.32 -0.66 -13.36
N GLN A 40 -19.70 0.22 -14.15
CA GLN A 40 -19.99 1.65 -14.10
C GLN A 40 -21.41 1.96 -14.57
N ARG A 41 -22.16 2.69 -13.75
CA ARG A 41 -23.50 3.18 -14.06
C ARG A 41 -23.48 4.33 -15.06
N ASN A 42 -24.62 4.52 -15.75
CA ASN A 42 -24.91 5.66 -16.62
C ASN A 42 -23.90 5.89 -17.75
N GLN A 43 -23.15 4.85 -18.12
CA GLN A 43 -22.23 4.83 -19.26
C GLN A 43 -22.46 3.55 -20.07
N PRO A 44 -22.18 3.54 -21.39
CA PRO A 44 -22.19 2.31 -22.19
C PRO A 44 -21.27 1.25 -21.58
N ILE A 45 -21.75 0.02 -21.49
CA ILE A 45 -21.03 -1.08 -20.85
C ILE A 45 -20.30 -1.89 -21.93
N GLN A 46 -18.98 -1.83 -21.93
CA GLN A 46 -18.15 -2.62 -22.84
C GLN A 46 -17.84 -3.97 -22.20
N VAL A 47 -18.08 -5.05 -22.94
CA VAL A 47 -17.69 -6.42 -22.55
C VAL A 47 -16.81 -6.98 -23.66
N TRP A 48 -15.66 -7.52 -23.30
CA TRP A 48 -14.67 -8.01 -24.27
C TRP A 48 -13.93 -9.24 -23.76
N GLY A 49 -13.29 -9.92 -24.69
CA GLY A 49 -12.50 -11.11 -24.41
C GLY A 49 -11.95 -11.73 -25.69
N TRP A 50 -11.67 -13.02 -25.59
CA TRP A 50 -11.12 -13.86 -26.66
C TRP A 50 -11.98 -15.11 -26.84
N THR A 51 -12.03 -15.62 -28.06
CA THR A 51 -12.68 -16.88 -28.42
C THR A 51 -12.06 -17.37 -29.74
N THR A 52 -12.55 -18.47 -30.31
CA THR A 52 -12.11 -18.94 -31.62
C THR A 52 -12.32 -17.84 -32.68
N PRO A 53 -11.33 -17.51 -33.54
CA PRO A 53 -11.49 -16.51 -34.60
C PRO A 53 -12.73 -16.72 -35.49
N GLY A 54 -13.42 -15.63 -35.86
CA GLY A 54 -14.64 -15.67 -36.69
C GLY A 54 -15.89 -16.20 -35.99
N THR A 55 -15.86 -16.42 -34.68
CA THR A 55 -17.00 -16.94 -33.90
C THR A 55 -18.00 -15.81 -33.59
N PRO A 56 -19.30 -16.00 -33.86
CA PRO A 56 -20.34 -15.09 -33.37
C PRO A 56 -20.37 -15.10 -31.83
N VAL A 57 -20.37 -13.92 -31.23
CA VAL A 57 -20.45 -13.73 -29.77
C VAL A 57 -21.70 -12.93 -29.42
N SER A 58 -22.50 -13.42 -28.48
CA SER A 58 -23.63 -12.71 -27.91
C SER A 58 -23.43 -12.45 -26.42
N VAL A 59 -23.74 -11.25 -25.97
CA VAL A 59 -23.65 -10.81 -24.57
C VAL A 59 -25.00 -10.32 -24.10
N SER A 60 -25.42 -10.69 -22.89
CA SER A 60 -26.61 -10.14 -22.23
C SER A 60 -26.36 -9.81 -20.76
N LEU A 61 -26.86 -8.66 -20.32
CA LEU A 61 -26.83 -8.18 -18.94
C LEU A 61 -28.21 -7.62 -18.57
N GLY A 62 -28.96 -8.35 -17.74
CA GLY A 62 -30.35 -7.98 -17.43
C GLY A 62 -31.21 -7.89 -18.70
N SER A 63 -31.81 -6.72 -18.95
CA SER A 63 -32.60 -6.47 -20.18
C SER A 63 -31.78 -5.96 -21.37
N ARG A 64 -30.46 -5.81 -21.22
CA ARG A 64 -29.56 -5.35 -22.30
C ARG A 64 -28.92 -6.55 -22.97
N SER A 65 -28.77 -6.48 -24.29
CA SER A 65 -28.05 -7.49 -25.06
C SER A 65 -27.39 -6.88 -26.29
N GLY A 66 -26.39 -7.59 -26.82
CA GLY A 66 -25.67 -7.22 -28.02
C GLY A 66 -24.93 -8.40 -28.61
N GLN A 67 -24.49 -8.26 -29.86
CA GLN A 67 -23.78 -9.30 -30.59
C GLN A 67 -22.61 -8.71 -31.38
N THR A 68 -21.60 -9.53 -31.64
CA THR A 68 -20.46 -9.21 -32.49
C THR A 68 -19.90 -10.51 -33.09
N THR A 69 -18.83 -10.42 -33.88
CA THR A 69 -18.05 -11.57 -34.33
C THR A 69 -16.60 -11.35 -33.93
N SER A 70 -15.92 -12.38 -33.43
CA SER A 70 -14.50 -12.27 -33.11
C SER A 70 -13.65 -12.06 -34.37
N ASP A 71 -12.59 -11.25 -34.23
CA ASP A 71 -11.68 -10.95 -35.32
C ASP A 71 -10.71 -12.11 -35.63
N ALA A 72 -9.73 -11.85 -36.50
CA ALA A 72 -8.73 -12.84 -36.91
C ALA A 72 -7.82 -13.31 -35.75
N ASP A 73 -7.66 -12.49 -34.72
CA ASP A 73 -6.90 -12.81 -33.50
C ASP A 73 -7.80 -13.43 -32.41
N GLY A 74 -9.09 -13.61 -32.71
CA GLY A 74 -10.08 -14.14 -31.76
C GLY A 74 -10.61 -13.11 -30.77
N LYS A 75 -10.22 -11.83 -30.88
CA LYS A 75 -10.68 -10.76 -29.99
C LYS A 75 -12.08 -10.34 -30.37
N TRP A 76 -12.89 -9.99 -29.38
CA TRP A 76 -14.24 -9.50 -29.60
C TRP A 76 -14.61 -8.46 -28.55
N ARG A 77 -15.55 -7.57 -28.92
CA ARG A 77 -16.11 -6.56 -28.03
C ARG A 77 -17.58 -6.31 -28.36
N VAL A 78 -18.41 -6.26 -27.33
CA VAL A 78 -19.81 -5.85 -27.40
C VAL A 78 -20.01 -4.62 -26.51
N ILE A 79 -20.74 -3.63 -27.02
CA ILE A 79 -21.14 -2.45 -26.26
C ILE A 79 -22.64 -2.59 -25.97
N LEU A 80 -23.00 -2.60 -24.69
CA LEU A 80 -24.38 -2.63 -24.22
C LEU A 80 -24.82 -1.22 -23.80
N ASP A 81 -26.11 -0.94 -23.91
CA ASP A 81 -26.68 0.31 -23.42
C ASP A 81 -26.46 0.49 -21.92
N ALA A 82 -26.35 1.76 -21.50
CA ALA A 82 -26.16 2.13 -20.12
C ALA A 82 -27.28 1.61 -19.20
N LEU A 83 -26.90 1.29 -17.97
CA LEU A 83 -27.81 0.95 -16.87
C LEU A 83 -27.67 1.95 -15.72
N PRO A 84 -28.76 2.32 -15.03
CA PRO A 84 -28.69 3.05 -13.77
C PRO A 84 -28.10 2.14 -12.67
N ALA A 85 -27.80 2.74 -11.52
CA ALA A 85 -27.34 1.97 -10.35
C ALA A 85 -28.38 0.90 -9.95
N GLY A 86 -27.92 -0.31 -9.62
CA GLY A 86 -28.81 -1.41 -9.26
C GLY A 86 -28.16 -2.79 -9.38
N GLY A 87 -29.01 -3.82 -9.42
CA GLY A 87 -28.62 -5.24 -9.43
C GLY A 87 -29.25 -6.01 -8.27
N PRO A 88 -28.84 -7.27 -8.04
CA PRO A 88 -27.86 -8.02 -8.82
C PRO A 88 -28.37 -8.43 -10.21
N TYR A 89 -27.49 -8.40 -11.21
CA TYR A 89 -27.72 -8.91 -12.56
C TYR A 89 -26.89 -10.17 -12.82
N GLU A 90 -27.23 -10.87 -13.91
CA GLU A 90 -26.43 -11.95 -14.50
C GLU A 90 -25.85 -11.45 -15.83
N LEU A 91 -24.53 -11.58 -16.01
CA LEU A 91 -23.86 -11.35 -17.29
C LEU A 91 -23.63 -12.70 -17.97
N LYS A 92 -24.29 -12.91 -19.12
CA LYS A 92 -24.12 -14.12 -19.92
C LYS A 92 -23.42 -13.78 -21.23
N VAL A 93 -22.38 -14.55 -21.55
CA VAL A 93 -21.60 -14.46 -22.79
C VAL A 93 -21.62 -15.82 -23.46
N THR A 94 -22.03 -15.87 -24.71
CA THR A 94 -22.05 -17.09 -25.54
C THR A 94 -21.22 -16.85 -26.79
N GLY A 95 -20.21 -17.69 -27.01
CA GLY A 95 -19.31 -17.71 -28.18
C GLY A 95 -18.99 -19.17 -28.52
N SER A 96 -17.70 -19.55 -28.52
CA SER A 96 -17.29 -20.96 -28.66
C SER A 96 -17.71 -21.85 -27.47
N ASP A 97 -18.03 -21.21 -26.34
CA ASP A 97 -18.59 -21.79 -25.12
C ASP A 97 -19.56 -20.74 -24.49
N THR A 98 -20.23 -21.07 -23.38
CA THR A 98 -21.06 -20.12 -22.62
C THR A 98 -20.49 -19.88 -21.22
N ARG A 99 -20.22 -18.60 -20.91
CA ARG A 99 -19.84 -18.15 -19.56
C ARG A 99 -20.95 -17.31 -18.96
N VAL A 100 -21.21 -17.54 -17.69
CA VAL A 100 -22.25 -16.83 -16.94
C VAL A 100 -21.68 -16.33 -15.63
N LEU A 101 -21.55 -15.01 -15.49
CA LEU A 101 -21.10 -14.33 -14.28
C LEU A 101 -22.31 -13.81 -13.49
N ARG A 102 -22.27 -13.96 -12.18
CA ARG A 102 -23.39 -13.73 -11.26
C ARG A 102 -23.10 -12.62 -10.27
N ASN A 103 -24.19 -12.16 -9.66
CA ASN A 103 -24.16 -11.15 -8.62
C ASN A 103 -23.52 -9.84 -9.12
N ILE A 104 -23.85 -9.39 -10.32
CA ILE A 104 -23.25 -8.19 -10.92
C ILE A 104 -24.01 -6.95 -10.45
N LEU A 105 -23.31 -5.99 -9.82
CA LEU A 105 -23.90 -4.69 -9.48
C LEU A 105 -23.54 -3.64 -10.54
N VAL A 106 -24.38 -2.62 -10.65
CA VAL A 106 -24.10 -1.40 -11.43
C VAL A 106 -24.02 -0.24 -10.45
N GLY A 107 -22.92 0.51 -10.47
CA GLY A 107 -22.55 1.48 -9.44
C GLY A 107 -21.45 2.45 -9.86
N ASP A 108 -20.78 3.08 -8.90
CA ASP A 108 -19.62 3.95 -9.16
C ASP A 108 -18.32 3.16 -8.98
N VAL A 109 -17.46 3.15 -10.00
CA VAL A 109 -16.22 2.36 -10.01
C VAL A 109 -14.99 3.28 -9.92
N TRP A 110 -14.10 2.98 -8.97
CA TRP A 110 -12.94 3.82 -8.65
C TRP A 110 -11.63 3.03 -8.68
N ILE A 111 -10.62 3.59 -9.36
CA ILE A 111 -9.24 3.13 -9.20
C ILE A 111 -8.68 3.67 -7.88
N CYS A 112 -8.11 2.81 -7.05
CA CYS A 112 -7.45 3.16 -5.80
C CYS A 112 -5.95 2.89 -5.94
N ALA A 113 -5.17 3.95 -6.16
CA ALA A 113 -3.77 3.83 -6.54
C ALA A 113 -2.85 4.71 -5.72
N GLY A 114 -1.57 4.33 -5.69
CA GLY A 114 -0.52 5.05 -4.99
C GLY A 114 0.37 4.11 -4.20
N GLN A 115 0.98 4.65 -3.14
CA GLN A 115 1.99 3.92 -2.37
C GLN A 115 1.47 3.46 -1.00
N SER A 116 2.37 3.29 -0.03
CA SER A 116 2.14 2.69 1.28
C SER A 116 0.95 3.30 2.05
N ASN A 117 0.72 4.62 1.98
CA ASN A 117 -0.43 5.24 2.63
C ASN A 117 -1.78 4.88 1.99
N MET A 118 -1.83 4.63 0.68
CA MET A 118 -3.00 4.02 0.02
C MET A 118 -3.04 2.50 0.28
N ALA A 119 -1.89 1.83 0.35
CA ALA A 119 -1.82 0.37 0.52
C ALA A 119 -2.21 -0.10 1.92
N TRP A 120 -2.12 0.78 2.93
CA TRP A 120 -2.34 0.42 4.32
C TRP A 120 -3.78 -0.05 4.56
N SER A 121 -3.94 -1.27 5.06
CA SER A 121 -5.22 -1.96 5.11
C SER A 121 -5.80 -2.07 6.52
N TYR A 122 -7.05 -2.52 6.63
CA TYR A 122 -7.65 -2.82 7.94
C TYR A 122 -6.90 -3.90 8.72
N GLY A 123 -6.35 -4.90 8.04
CA GLY A 123 -5.53 -5.93 8.68
C GLY A 123 -4.39 -5.29 9.47
N SER A 124 -3.74 -4.29 8.87
CA SER A 124 -2.63 -3.56 9.48
C SER A 124 -2.99 -2.78 10.76
N ILE A 125 -4.25 -2.41 11.00
CA ILE A 125 -4.73 -1.85 12.28
C ILE A 125 -4.89 -2.94 13.34
N GLY A 126 -5.40 -4.11 12.92
CA GLY A 126 -5.64 -5.26 13.79
C GLY A 126 -4.39 -5.88 14.38
N HIS A 127 -3.26 -5.82 13.69
CA HIS A 127 -2.01 -6.40 14.16
C HIS A 127 -1.45 -5.68 15.39
N GLY A 128 -1.65 -4.36 15.55
CA GLY A 128 -1.26 -3.64 16.76
C GLY A 128 -2.19 -3.85 17.97
N VAL A 129 -3.39 -4.38 17.74
CA VAL A 129 -4.42 -4.60 18.76
C VAL A 129 -4.48 -6.07 19.21
N ARG A 130 -4.27 -7.01 18.29
CA ARG A 130 -4.20 -8.45 18.59
C ARG A 130 -2.89 -8.85 19.28
N SER A 131 -1.83 -8.05 19.18
CA SER A 131 -0.50 -8.37 19.72
C SER A 131 -0.24 -7.90 21.16
N THR A 132 -1.24 -7.43 21.91
CA THR A 132 -0.99 -6.82 23.22
C THR A 132 -1.64 -7.49 24.43
N THR A 133 -2.56 -8.45 24.26
CA THR A 133 -3.35 -8.87 25.43
C THR A 133 -3.73 -10.33 25.59
N GLY A 134 -3.71 -11.20 24.57
CA GLY A 134 -4.11 -12.64 24.69
C GLY A 134 -5.50 -12.92 25.31
N THR A 135 -6.17 -11.87 25.74
CA THR A 135 -7.47 -11.73 26.34
C THR A 135 -8.20 -10.71 25.48
N GLN A 136 -9.51 -10.86 25.46
CA GLN A 136 -10.47 -10.01 24.79
C GLN A 136 -10.40 -8.58 25.38
N SER A 137 -9.34 -7.84 25.06
CA SER A 137 -9.15 -6.45 25.47
C SER A 137 -10.22 -5.57 24.85
N LYS A 138 -10.42 -4.38 25.42
CA LYS A 138 -11.40 -3.44 24.87
C LYS A 138 -11.03 -3.07 23.44
N GLU A 139 -9.74 -3.04 23.15
CA GLU A 139 -9.11 -2.73 21.87
C GLU A 139 -9.38 -3.87 20.87
N THR A 140 -9.15 -5.14 21.22
CA THR A 140 -9.46 -6.29 20.34
C THR A 140 -10.95 -6.39 20.05
N LYS A 141 -11.79 -6.15 21.06
CA LYS A 141 -13.25 -6.05 20.86
C LYS A 141 -13.64 -4.86 19.98
N ALA A 142 -12.94 -3.74 20.09
CA ALA A 142 -13.19 -2.56 19.26
C ALA A 142 -12.79 -2.83 17.80
N PHE A 143 -11.65 -3.47 17.56
CA PHE A 143 -11.22 -3.88 16.23
C PHE A 143 -12.14 -4.94 15.63
N GLU A 144 -12.54 -5.97 16.39
CA GLU A 144 -13.53 -6.95 15.93
C GLU A 144 -14.89 -6.32 15.62
N ARG A 145 -15.33 -5.35 16.42
CA ARG A 145 -16.54 -4.56 16.13
C ARG A 145 -16.38 -3.71 14.88
N GLU A 146 -15.20 -3.14 14.66
CA GLU A 146 -14.90 -2.34 13.49
C GLU A 146 -14.87 -3.21 12.22
N LEU A 147 -14.23 -4.37 12.27
CA LEU A 147 -14.28 -5.38 11.20
C LEU A 147 -15.71 -5.87 10.96
N ALA A 148 -16.49 -6.18 12.00
CA ALA A 148 -17.88 -6.57 11.84
C ALA A 148 -18.73 -5.43 11.23
N ALA A 149 -18.45 -4.18 11.59
CA ALA A 149 -19.08 -3.00 11.00
C ALA A 149 -18.66 -2.71 9.56
N THR A 150 -17.71 -3.49 9.00
CA THR A 150 -17.34 -3.41 7.59
C THR A 150 -18.20 -4.24 6.64
N ASP A 151 -19.11 -5.06 7.18
CA ASP A 151 -20.02 -5.88 6.36
C ASP A 151 -20.97 -5.02 5.50
N ARG A 152 -20.60 -4.87 4.23
CA ARG A 152 -21.22 -4.00 3.22
C ARG A 152 -21.02 -4.61 1.83
N PRO A 153 -21.78 -5.65 1.47
CA PRO A 153 -21.57 -6.40 0.23
C PRO A 153 -21.79 -5.60 -1.08
N GLU A 154 -22.38 -4.41 -0.99
CA GLU A 154 -22.53 -3.42 -2.06
C GLU A 154 -21.23 -2.65 -2.35
N ILE A 155 -20.26 -2.68 -1.43
CA ILE A 155 -18.90 -2.20 -1.64
C ILE A 155 -18.05 -3.41 -2.01
N ARG A 156 -17.31 -3.32 -3.12
CA ARG A 156 -16.57 -4.48 -3.64
C ARG A 156 -15.16 -4.12 -4.07
N LEU A 157 -14.23 -5.03 -3.82
CA LEU A 157 -12.82 -4.86 -4.13
C LEU A 157 -12.41 -5.80 -5.26
N TYR A 158 -11.67 -5.26 -6.21
CA TYR A 158 -10.87 -5.98 -7.18
C TYR A 158 -9.41 -5.57 -6.96
N ARG A 159 -8.56 -6.52 -6.60
CA ARG A 159 -7.14 -6.22 -6.34
C ARG A 159 -6.29 -6.66 -7.51
N ILE A 160 -5.54 -5.71 -8.07
CA ILE A 160 -4.49 -5.98 -9.03
C ILE A 160 -3.20 -6.25 -8.23
N PRO A 161 -2.51 -7.37 -8.48
CA PRO A 161 -1.24 -7.66 -7.81
C PRO A 161 -0.18 -6.61 -8.17
N VAL A 162 0.80 -6.43 -7.28
CA VAL A 162 1.92 -5.52 -7.56
C VAL A 162 2.81 -6.16 -8.62
N GLN A 163 2.79 -5.59 -9.82
CA GLN A 163 3.52 -6.10 -10.97
C GLN A 163 3.88 -4.97 -11.95
N GLY A 164 4.92 -5.20 -12.74
CA GLY A 164 5.33 -4.31 -13.81
C GLY A 164 5.59 -5.07 -15.11
N SER A 165 5.37 -4.39 -16.24
CA SER A 165 5.63 -4.91 -17.58
C SER A 165 6.42 -3.89 -18.41
N PRO A 166 7.43 -4.29 -19.20
CA PRO A 166 8.16 -3.38 -20.08
C PRO A 166 7.29 -2.83 -21.22
N THR A 167 6.20 -3.53 -21.57
CA THR A 167 5.26 -3.14 -22.63
C THR A 167 3.81 -3.17 -22.15
N PRO A 168 2.92 -2.33 -22.69
CA PRO A 168 1.51 -2.34 -22.33
C PRO A 168 0.86 -3.71 -22.55
N LEU A 169 0.14 -4.21 -21.55
CA LEU A 169 -0.55 -5.51 -21.62
C LEU A 169 -2.01 -5.35 -22.06
N GLU A 170 -2.55 -6.38 -22.72
CA GLU A 170 -3.97 -6.47 -23.09
C GLU A 170 -4.86 -7.09 -21.98
N ASP A 171 -4.24 -7.74 -21.00
CA ASP A 171 -4.88 -8.37 -19.84
C ASP A 171 -3.93 -8.36 -18.64
N PHE A 172 -4.45 -8.59 -17.44
CA PHE A 172 -3.60 -8.71 -16.25
C PHE A 172 -2.79 -9.99 -16.27
N ILE A 173 -1.55 -9.92 -15.75
CA ILE A 173 -0.77 -11.13 -15.48
C ILE A 173 -1.40 -11.83 -14.29
N GLU A 174 -1.87 -13.06 -14.49
CA GLU A 174 -2.28 -13.93 -13.39
C GLU A 174 -1.08 -14.21 -12.51
N VAL A 175 -1.23 -13.92 -11.21
CA VAL A 175 -0.32 -14.41 -10.17
C VAL A 175 -0.99 -15.59 -9.50
N GLU A 176 -0.19 -16.56 -9.06
CA GLU A 176 -0.70 -17.76 -8.39
C GLU A 176 -1.57 -17.35 -7.19
N ASP A 177 -2.72 -18.02 -7.04
CA ASP A 177 -3.76 -17.72 -6.05
C ASP A 177 -3.12 -17.51 -4.67
N ASN A 178 -3.25 -16.31 -4.12
CA ASN A 178 -3.02 -16.13 -2.70
C ASN A 178 -4.17 -16.86 -1.99
N PRO A 179 -3.91 -17.93 -1.22
CA PRO A 179 -4.96 -18.74 -0.60
C PRO A 179 -5.84 -17.95 0.39
N TRP A 180 -5.42 -16.75 0.77
CA TRP A 180 -6.09 -15.86 1.73
C TRP A 180 -6.86 -14.71 1.07
N PHE A 181 -6.45 -14.24 -0.12
CA PHE A 181 -7.20 -13.24 -0.89
C PHE A 181 -7.17 -13.51 -2.40
N PRO A 182 -8.34 -13.61 -3.05
CA PRO A 182 -8.39 -13.85 -4.48
C PRO A 182 -8.05 -12.56 -5.25
N CYS A 183 -6.78 -12.42 -5.67
CA CYS A 183 -6.38 -11.39 -6.62
C CYS A 183 -7.08 -11.62 -7.97
N LEU A 184 -7.27 -10.54 -8.73
CA LEU A 184 -7.95 -10.57 -10.02
C LEU A 184 -9.39 -11.14 -9.98
N GLN A 185 -10.02 -11.14 -8.80
CA GLN A 185 -11.43 -11.45 -8.62
C GLN A 185 -12.12 -10.33 -7.84
N TRP A 186 -13.39 -10.08 -8.15
CA TRP A 186 -14.20 -9.16 -7.37
C TRP A 186 -14.72 -9.85 -6.11
N VAL A 187 -14.49 -9.23 -4.95
CA VAL A 187 -15.00 -9.71 -3.67
C VAL A 187 -15.89 -8.67 -2.99
N PRO A 188 -17.01 -9.07 -2.38
CA PRO A 188 -17.80 -8.18 -1.55
C PRO A 188 -17.05 -7.80 -0.27
N CYS A 189 -17.28 -6.60 0.24
CA CYS A 189 -16.80 -6.18 1.55
C CYS A 189 -17.58 -6.92 2.63
N VAL A 190 -17.00 -8.02 3.09
CA VAL A 190 -17.48 -8.82 4.23
C VAL A 190 -16.33 -8.98 5.21
N PRO A 191 -16.56 -9.31 6.49
CA PRO A 191 -15.50 -9.40 7.50
C PRO A 191 -14.31 -10.30 7.09
N ARG A 192 -14.56 -11.35 6.30
CA ARG A 192 -13.52 -12.23 5.74
C ARG A 192 -12.51 -11.50 4.85
N TYR A 193 -12.94 -10.50 4.08
CA TYR A 193 -12.09 -9.82 3.09
C TYR A 193 -11.73 -8.38 3.49
N ALA A 194 -12.39 -7.85 4.51
CA ALA A 194 -12.24 -6.46 4.95
C ALA A 194 -10.78 -6.06 5.22
N GLU A 195 -9.98 -6.99 5.75
CA GLU A 195 -8.57 -6.77 6.06
C GLU A 195 -7.67 -6.47 4.85
N HIS A 196 -8.14 -6.75 3.63
CA HIS A 196 -7.39 -6.50 2.39
C HIS A 196 -7.75 -5.20 1.69
N PHE A 197 -8.81 -4.52 2.14
CA PHE A 197 -9.17 -3.21 1.63
C PHE A 197 -8.17 -2.19 2.14
N SER A 198 -7.69 -1.33 1.22
CA SER A 198 -7.11 -0.05 1.61
C SER A 198 -8.05 0.66 2.59
N ASN A 199 -7.51 1.07 3.73
CA ASN A 199 -8.29 1.72 4.78
C ASN A 199 -8.86 3.06 4.29
N VAL A 200 -8.05 3.83 3.55
CA VAL A 200 -8.49 5.06 2.87
C VAL A 200 -9.59 4.77 1.86
N ALA A 201 -9.40 3.77 0.98
CA ALA A 201 -10.37 3.47 -0.07
C ALA A 201 -11.69 2.94 0.48
N TYR A 202 -11.65 2.11 1.53
CA TYR A 202 -12.86 1.63 2.18
C TYR A 202 -13.64 2.76 2.83
N HIS A 203 -12.99 3.65 3.60
CA HIS A 203 -13.71 4.76 4.24
C HIS A 203 -14.26 5.74 3.22
N PHE A 204 -13.54 5.95 2.11
CA PHE A 204 -14.04 6.66 0.94
C PHE A 204 -15.32 6.01 0.39
N ALA A 205 -15.26 4.70 0.10
CA ALA A 205 -16.39 3.96 -0.46
C ALA A 205 -17.59 3.93 0.50
N ARG A 206 -17.35 3.70 1.79
CA ARG A 206 -18.37 3.68 2.83
C ARG A 206 -19.10 5.02 2.90
N ALA A 207 -18.36 6.11 3.06
CA ALA A 207 -18.96 7.44 3.18
C ALA A 207 -19.72 7.84 1.91
N LEU A 208 -19.22 7.45 0.73
CA LEU A 208 -19.90 7.71 -0.54
C LEU A 208 -21.16 6.86 -0.71
N HIS A 209 -21.08 5.57 -0.37
CA HIS A 209 -22.23 4.66 -0.41
C HIS A 209 -23.32 5.09 0.57
N GLU A 210 -22.97 5.46 1.81
CA GLU A 210 -23.92 5.95 2.81
C GLU A 210 -24.61 7.25 2.37
N ALA A 211 -23.89 8.13 1.68
CA ALA A 211 -24.44 9.39 1.20
C ALA A 211 -25.36 9.23 -0.02
N THR A 212 -25.14 8.20 -0.85
CA THR A 212 -25.78 8.10 -2.19
C THR A 212 -26.67 6.87 -2.38
N GLY A 213 -26.50 5.84 -1.56
CA GLY A 213 -27.12 4.51 -1.74
C GLY A 213 -26.59 3.72 -2.95
N VAL A 214 -25.55 4.19 -3.62
CA VAL A 214 -25.04 3.60 -4.87
C VAL A 214 -23.97 2.54 -4.57
N PRO A 215 -24.00 1.34 -5.18
CA PRO A 215 -22.92 0.36 -5.05
C PRO A 215 -21.56 0.93 -5.47
N ILE A 216 -20.49 0.55 -4.77
CA ILE A 216 -19.14 1.08 -5.03
C ILE A 216 -18.18 -0.05 -5.39
N GLY A 217 -17.55 0.06 -6.56
CA GLY A 217 -16.45 -0.82 -6.98
C GLY A 217 -15.10 -0.15 -6.75
N LEU A 218 -14.17 -0.85 -6.13
CA LEU A 218 -12.80 -0.40 -5.88
C LEU A 218 -11.81 -1.30 -6.63
N ILE A 219 -11.07 -0.74 -7.58
CA ILE A 219 -9.97 -1.42 -8.27
C ILE A 219 -8.66 -0.96 -7.63
N GLN A 220 -8.03 -1.80 -6.83
CA GLN A 220 -6.85 -1.43 -6.04
C GLN A 220 -5.55 -1.83 -6.75
N THR A 221 -4.67 -0.86 -6.98
CA THR A 221 -3.31 -1.04 -7.54
C THR A 221 -2.30 -0.20 -6.74
N VAL A 222 -1.73 -0.81 -5.70
CA VAL A 222 -0.98 -0.09 -4.66
C VAL A 222 0.34 -0.79 -4.38
N ALA A 223 1.44 -0.04 -4.28
CA ALA A 223 2.77 -0.60 -4.00
C ALA A 223 3.55 0.31 -3.03
N GLY A 224 3.91 -0.20 -1.85
CA GLY A 224 4.62 0.58 -0.84
C GLY A 224 5.96 1.13 -1.36
N GLY A 225 6.22 2.43 -1.20
CA GLY A 225 7.48 3.06 -1.63
C GLY A 225 7.64 3.34 -3.13
N ILE A 226 6.61 3.07 -3.95
CA ILE A 226 6.67 3.33 -5.38
C ILE A 226 6.65 4.85 -5.69
N PRO A 227 7.56 5.37 -6.54
CA PRO A 227 7.48 6.74 -7.03
C PRO A 227 6.35 6.89 -8.07
N ILE A 228 6.11 8.11 -8.57
CA ILE A 228 5.08 8.37 -9.59
C ILE A 228 5.45 7.83 -10.98
N SER A 229 6.74 7.79 -11.33
CA SER A 229 7.21 7.46 -12.69
C SER A 229 6.75 6.11 -13.25
N PRO A 230 6.54 5.03 -12.47
CA PRO A 230 6.05 3.77 -12.99
C PRO A 230 4.59 3.82 -13.45
N TYR A 231 3.83 4.81 -12.97
CA TYR A 231 2.43 5.02 -13.31
C TYR A 231 2.23 5.93 -14.53
N LEU A 232 3.27 6.47 -15.14
CA LEU A 232 3.18 7.16 -16.44
C LEU A 232 3.53 6.20 -17.57
N SER A 233 2.89 6.33 -18.74
CA SER A 233 3.32 5.60 -19.93
C SER A 233 4.72 6.03 -20.37
N ARG A 234 5.42 5.11 -21.05
CA ARG A 234 6.73 5.39 -21.64
C ARG A 234 6.67 6.57 -22.61
N ALA A 235 5.62 6.66 -23.41
CA ALA A 235 5.42 7.77 -24.35
C ALA A 235 5.34 9.14 -23.64
N THR A 236 4.65 9.22 -22.50
CA THR A 236 4.59 10.47 -21.72
C THR A 236 5.94 10.82 -21.10
N LEU A 237 6.65 9.84 -20.54
CA LEU A 237 7.98 10.06 -19.98
C LEU A 237 9.01 10.47 -21.05
N GLU A 238 8.88 9.95 -22.26
CA GLU A 238 9.75 10.28 -23.39
C GLU A 238 9.39 11.61 -24.05
N ALA A 239 8.21 12.18 -23.81
CA ALA A 239 7.77 13.42 -24.45
C ALA A 239 8.36 14.69 -23.79
N ASP A 240 8.67 14.66 -22.50
CA ASP A 240 9.19 15.80 -21.74
C ASP A 240 10.67 15.59 -21.36
N GLN A 241 11.51 16.61 -21.60
CA GLN A 241 12.95 16.52 -21.33
C GLN A 241 13.26 16.28 -19.84
N ASP A 242 12.50 16.88 -18.93
CA ASP A 242 12.72 16.72 -17.49
C ASP A 242 12.34 15.31 -17.04
N PHE A 243 11.35 14.69 -17.68
CA PHE A 243 10.91 13.32 -17.36
C PHE A 243 11.91 12.27 -17.86
N ARG A 244 12.61 12.54 -18.97
CA ARG A 244 13.67 11.64 -19.48
C ARG A 244 14.79 11.41 -18.46
N LEU A 245 15.04 12.36 -17.56
CA LEU A 245 15.99 12.16 -16.45
C LEU A 245 15.58 11.01 -15.52
N LEU A 246 14.27 10.75 -15.37
CA LEU A 246 13.75 9.62 -14.61
C LEU A 246 13.98 8.29 -15.36
N LEU A 247 13.90 8.28 -16.69
CA LEU A 247 14.24 7.12 -17.52
C LEU A 247 15.74 6.80 -17.48
N GLU A 248 16.58 7.84 -17.50
CA GLU A 248 18.04 7.67 -17.36
C GLU A 248 18.42 7.16 -15.98
N ALA A 249 17.79 7.68 -14.92
CA ALA A 249 17.97 7.19 -13.55
C ALA A 249 17.50 5.74 -13.41
N ASP A 250 16.35 5.37 -14.00
CA ASP A 250 15.86 3.99 -14.06
C ASP A 250 16.87 3.07 -14.77
N ALA A 251 17.33 3.44 -15.96
CA ALA A 251 18.28 2.63 -16.73
C ALA A 251 19.62 2.43 -16.02
N LYS A 252 20.09 3.42 -15.25
CA LYS A 252 21.29 3.31 -14.40
C LYS A 252 21.07 2.40 -13.19
N ALA A 253 19.89 2.49 -12.57
CA ALA A 253 19.51 1.65 -11.43
C ALA A 253 19.23 0.19 -11.84
N PHE A 254 18.78 -0.05 -13.08
CA PHE A 254 18.34 -1.35 -13.60
C PHE A 254 18.94 -1.63 -15.01
N PRO A 255 20.19 -2.12 -15.11
CA PRO A 255 20.83 -2.46 -16.39
C PRO A 255 20.11 -3.59 -17.16
N ALA A 256 20.30 -3.64 -18.48
CA ALA A 256 19.51 -4.47 -19.40
C ALA A 256 19.66 -6.00 -19.26
N ASP A 257 20.73 -6.47 -18.61
CA ASP A 257 20.94 -7.90 -18.31
C ASP A 257 19.94 -8.44 -17.29
N ILE A 258 19.36 -7.55 -16.47
CA ILE A 258 18.41 -7.90 -15.44
C ILE A 258 17.18 -8.62 -16.04
N GLU A 259 16.58 -8.16 -17.15
CA GLU A 259 15.38 -8.83 -17.73
C GLU A 259 15.65 -10.29 -18.15
N SER A 260 16.87 -10.60 -18.62
CA SER A 260 17.27 -11.96 -18.97
C SER A 260 17.51 -12.84 -17.74
N VAL A 261 18.12 -12.27 -16.70
CA VAL A 261 18.24 -12.90 -15.37
C VAL A 261 16.85 -13.21 -14.81
N TRP A 262 15.85 -12.40 -15.13
CA TRP A 262 14.50 -12.51 -14.59
C TRP A 262 13.64 -13.55 -15.30
N GLN A 263 13.78 -13.69 -16.63
CA GLN A 263 13.18 -14.83 -17.34
C GLN A 263 13.74 -16.15 -16.80
N ALA A 264 15.06 -16.19 -16.55
CA ALA A 264 15.71 -17.36 -15.96
C ALA A 264 15.26 -17.63 -14.52
N GLU A 265 15.05 -16.58 -13.70
CA GLU A 265 14.52 -16.72 -12.34
C GLU A 265 13.05 -17.19 -12.34
N ARG A 266 12.19 -16.67 -13.22
CA ARG A 266 10.79 -17.13 -13.36
C ARG A 266 10.71 -18.62 -13.70
N GLU A 267 11.52 -19.08 -14.64
CA GLU A 267 11.54 -20.48 -15.06
C GLU A 267 12.15 -21.39 -13.98
N ARG A 268 13.17 -20.91 -13.26
CA ARG A 268 13.73 -21.58 -12.09
C ARG A 268 12.71 -21.71 -10.96
N TRP A 269 11.90 -20.69 -10.72
CA TRP A 269 10.82 -20.73 -9.72
C TRP A 269 9.73 -21.73 -10.05
N ARG A 270 9.26 -21.77 -11.31
CA ARG A 270 8.33 -22.83 -11.76
C ARG A 270 8.90 -24.21 -11.46
N THR A 271 10.18 -24.41 -11.77
CA THR A 271 10.88 -25.67 -11.52
C THR A 271 11.00 -26.01 -10.02
N LEU A 272 11.34 -25.05 -9.16
CA LEU A 272 11.47 -25.25 -7.70
C LEU A 272 10.12 -25.47 -7.01
N ARG A 273 9.05 -24.85 -7.53
CA ARG A 273 7.67 -25.04 -7.07
C ARG A 273 7.16 -26.43 -7.43
N ASP A 274 7.40 -26.87 -8.66
CA ASP A 274 7.07 -28.23 -9.10
C ASP A 274 7.84 -29.30 -8.28
N GLN A 275 8.92 -28.89 -7.60
CA GLN A 275 9.70 -29.69 -6.65
C GLN A 275 9.28 -29.55 -5.17
N GLY A 276 8.22 -28.80 -4.85
CA GLY A 276 7.56 -28.85 -3.53
C GLY A 276 8.14 -27.91 -2.45
N ALA A 277 8.21 -26.60 -2.72
CA ALA A 277 8.65 -25.57 -1.77
C ALA A 277 7.92 -25.58 -0.40
N GLN A 278 6.72 -26.17 -0.31
CA GLN A 278 5.98 -26.37 0.94
C GLN A 278 6.72 -27.28 1.94
N ALA A 279 7.55 -28.22 1.45
CA ALA A 279 8.39 -29.07 2.30
C ALA A 279 9.63 -28.33 2.86
N PHE A 280 10.06 -27.24 2.23
CA PHE A 280 11.21 -26.46 2.68
C PHE A 280 10.90 -25.63 3.94
N TYR A 281 9.74 -24.97 3.97
CA TYR A 281 9.30 -24.11 5.08
C TYR A 281 8.71 -24.86 6.28
N ALA A 282 8.58 -26.18 6.19
CA ALA A 282 8.09 -26.99 7.29
C ALA A 282 9.09 -26.97 8.44
N ASP A 283 8.68 -26.42 9.59
CA ASP A 283 9.30 -26.73 10.86
C ASP A 283 9.07 -28.21 11.15
N THR A 284 10.16 -28.97 11.13
CA THR A 284 10.15 -30.42 11.29
C THR A 284 9.97 -30.83 12.76
N GLY A 285 9.76 -29.87 13.66
CA GLY A 285 9.46 -30.07 15.07
C GLY A 285 10.50 -29.48 16.01
N ASN A 286 10.13 -29.43 17.29
CA ASN A 286 10.91 -28.87 18.38
C ASN A 286 11.89 -29.89 19.00
N THR A 287 13.05 -30.05 18.38
CA THR A 287 14.08 -30.99 18.83
C THR A 287 14.87 -30.49 20.04
N GLY A 288 14.91 -29.17 20.26
CA GLY A 288 15.54 -28.58 21.44
C GLY A 288 14.80 -28.92 22.73
N GLU A 289 13.46 -29.09 22.67
CA GLU A 289 12.66 -29.53 23.82
C GLU A 289 13.05 -30.94 24.26
N GLY A 290 13.19 -31.87 23.31
CA GLY A 290 13.70 -33.23 23.60
C GLY A 290 15.13 -33.27 24.14
N GLN A 291 15.91 -32.20 23.95
CA GLN A 291 17.28 -32.05 24.48
C GLN A 291 17.32 -31.28 25.81
N GLY A 292 16.18 -30.90 26.38
CA GLY A 292 16.09 -30.19 27.65
C GLY A 292 16.50 -28.72 27.57
N TRP A 293 16.52 -28.09 26.39
CA TRP A 293 16.98 -26.71 26.25
C TRP A 293 16.06 -25.66 26.92
N HIS A 294 14.88 -26.05 27.37
CA HIS A 294 14.00 -25.22 28.21
C HIS A 294 14.31 -25.34 29.72
N GLU A 295 15.08 -26.33 30.15
CA GLU A 295 15.25 -26.65 31.57
C GLU A 295 16.10 -25.62 32.31
N PRO A 296 15.79 -25.27 33.57
CA PRO A 296 16.47 -24.21 34.29
C PRO A 296 17.93 -24.53 34.64
N ASP A 297 18.29 -25.81 34.76
CA ASP A 297 19.62 -26.32 35.14
C ASP A 297 20.49 -26.75 33.95
N LEU A 298 20.09 -26.37 32.73
CA LEU A 298 20.85 -26.64 31.51
C LEU A 298 22.27 -26.07 31.58
N ASP A 299 23.25 -26.87 31.17
CA ASP A 299 24.62 -26.38 30.93
C ASP A 299 24.67 -25.53 29.65
N GLU A 300 24.97 -24.25 29.83
CA GLU A 300 25.04 -23.25 28.76
C GLU A 300 26.46 -23.01 28.24
N ALA A 301 27.45 -23.83 28.59
CA ALA A 301 28.86 -23.63 28.21
C ALA A 301 29.07 -23.52 26.68
N GLU A 302 28.25 -24.20 25.88
CA GLU A 302 28.29 -24.17 24.42
C GLU A 302 27.34 -23.14 23.78
N TRP A 303 26.60 -22.36 24.57
CA TRP A 303 25.67 -21.35 24.07
C TRP A 303 26.40 -20.03 23.81
N GLN A 304 26.04 -19.37 22.71
CA GLN A 304 26.62 -18.09 22.32
C GLN A 304 25.89 -16.94 23.02
N GLU A 305 26.53 -15.78 23.15
CA GLU A 305 25.90 -14.59 23.71
C GLU A 305 25.38 -13.66 22.63
N VAL A 306 24.12 -13.23 22.76
CA VAL A 306 23.48 -12.25 21.90
C VAL A 306 22.94 -11.09 22.74
N LYS A 307 22.94 -9.87 22.20
CA LYS A 307 22.41 -8.70 22.90
C LYS A 307 21.02 -8.38 22.38
N LEU A 308 20.03 -8.42 23.26
CA LEU A 308 18.63 -8.08 22.98
C LEU A 308 18.21 -6.86 23.81
N PRO A 309 17.36 -5.95 23.29
CA PRO A 309 16.85 -5.91 21.92
C PRO A 309 17.97 -5.73 20.90
N GLY A 310 17.88 -6.40 19.75
CA GLY A 310 18.93 -6.40 18.74
C GLY A 310 18.80 -7.53 17.72
N ASN A 311 19.68 -7.50 16.72
CA ASN A 311 19.79 -8.53 15.69
C ASN A 311 20.96 -9.48 16.02
N TRP A 312 20.74 -10.79 15.94
CA TRP A 312 21.76 -11.79 16.23
C TRP A 312 22.34 -12.49 14.99
N GLY A 313 21.92 -12.11 13.80
CA GLY A 313 22.31 -12.74 12.53
C GLY A 313 23.80 -12.61 12.21
N ALA A 314 24.45 -11.55 12.69
CA ALA A 314 25.91 -11.42 12.57
C ALA A 314 26.68 -12.35 13.51
N THR A 315 26.08 -12.70 14.66
CA THR A 315 26.70 -13.53 15.71
C THR A 315 26.46 -15.01 15.45
N LEU A 316 25.21 -15.44 15.30
CA LEU A 316 24.85 -16.85 15.14
C LEU A 316 25.04 -17.35 13.71
N LYS A 317 25.02 -16.46 12.72
CA LYS A 317 25.13 -16.75 11.28
C LYS A 317 24.15 -17.80 10.75
N ALA A 318 23.09 -18.11 11.48
CA ALA A 318 22.09 -19.11 11.11
C ALA A 318 20.70 -18.47 11.00
N ARG A 319 19.84 -19.14 10.24
CA ARG A 319 18.40 -18.83 10.06
C ARG A 319 17.62 -20.12 10.25
N GLY A 320 16.40 -20.08 10.76
CA GLY A 320 15.63 -21.25 11.16
C GLY A 320 15.38 -21.26 12.68
N ALA A 321 15.29 -22.45 13.28
CA ALA A 321 15.00 -22.58 14.71
C ALA A 321 16.21 -22.16 15.57
N VAL A 322 16.01 -21.15 16.42
CA VAL A 322 16.99 -20.63 17.37
C VAL A 322 16.37 -20.62 18.76
N TRP A 323 17.14 -21.03 19.75
CA TRP A 323 16.79 -20.91 21.16
C TRP A 323 17.49 -19.73 21.79
N LEU A 324 16.77 -19.04 22.67
CA LEU A 324 17.20 -17.89 23.46
C LEU A 324 16.90 -18.17 24.94
N ARG A 325 17.85 -17.87 25.83
CA ARG A 325 17.71 -18.08 27.27
C ARG A 325 18.17 -16.87 28.07
N ARG A 326 17.43 -16.56 29.15
CA ARG A 326 17.72 -15.45 30.07
C ARG A 326 17.37 -15.82 31.49
N GLU A 327 18.33 -15.62 32.37
CA GLU A 327 18.09 -15.61 33.82
C GLU A 327 17.53 -14.26 34.27
N VAL A 328 16.58 -14.32 35.20
CA VAL A 328 15.98 -13.16 35.85
C VAL A 328 15.70 -13.45 37.32
N THR A 329 15.97 -12.48 38.19
CA THR A 329 15.65 -12.59 39.62
C THR A 329 14.25 -12.04 39.90
N ILE A 330 13.35 -12.91 40.36
CA ILE A 330 11.97 -12.59 40.73
C ILE A 330 11.92 -12.09 42.18
N PRO A 331 11.40 -10.89 42.45
CA PRO A 331 11.23 -10.36 43.81
C PRO A 331 10.32 -11.22 44.70
N GLU A 332 10.58 -11.28 46.00
CA GLU A 332 9.72 -12.02 46.96
C GLU A 332 8.23 -11.66 46.87
N PRO A 333 7.84 -10.36 46.73
CA PRO A 333 6.42 -9.99 46.59
C PRO A 333 5.75 -10.55 45.33
N TRP A 334 6.54 -11.02 44.35
CA TRP A 334 6.01 -11.55 43.10
C TRP A 334 5.72 -13.06 43.16
N LYS A 335 6.14 -13.77 44.20
CA LYS A 335 5.87 -15.20 44.37
C LYS A 335 4.38 -15.53 44.39
N GLY A 336 4.00 -16.61 43.71
CA GLY A 336 2.64 -17.16 43.75
C GLY A 336 1.61 -16.30 43.02
N GLN A 337 2.02 -15.53 42.03
CA GLN A 337 1.20 -14.52 41.38
C GLN A 337 1.47 -14.50 39.88
N THR A 338 0.45 -14.24 39.07
CA THR A 338 0.57 -14.25 37.61
C THR A 338 1.47 -13.11 37.12
N LEU A 339 2.44 -13.42 36.26
CA LEU A 339 3.27 -12.41 35.59
C LEU A 339 2.85 -12.28 34.13
N HIS A 340 3.05 -11.09 33.56
CA HIS A 340 2.97 -10.87 32.13
C HIS A 340 4.38 -10.74 31.57
N LEU A 341 4.67 -11.46 30.49
CA LEU A 341 5.97 -11.53 29.84
C LEU A 341 5.85 -10.98 28.43
N ASP A 342 6.51 -9.85 28.17
CA ASP A 342 6.77 -9.33 26.83
C ASP A 342 8.11 -9.90 26.33
N THR A 343 8.09 -10.66 25.25
CA THR A 343 9.30 -11.26 24.64
C THR A 343 9.84 -10.46 23.46
N GLY A 344 9.38 -9.22 23.28
CA GLY A 344 9.84 -8.33 22.23
C GLY A 344 9.06 -8.40 20.92
N VAL A 345 9.40 -7.48 20.03
CA VAL A 345 8.85 -7.40 18.66
C VAL A 345 9.75 -8.20 17.70
N GLY A 346 9.17 -9.25 17.12
CA GLY A 346 9.83 -10.17 16.17
C GLY A 346 8.99 -10.41 14.92
N ASN A 347 9.57 -11.11 13.93
CA ASN A 347 8.94 -11.37 12.63
C ASN A 347 8.49 -12.83 12.45
N ASP A 348 8.45 -13.63 13.52
CA ASP A 348 8.26 -15.08 13.42
C ASP A 348 7.53 -15.69 14.63
N TYR A 349 7.12 -16.96 14.57
CA TYR A 349 6.43 -17.62 15.68
C TYR A 349 7.40 -18.23 16.71
N GLN A 350 6.95 -18.31 17.96
CA GLN A 350 7.76 -18.78 19.08
C GLN A 350 7.04 -19.73 20.04
N THR A 351 7.85 -20.50 20.76
CA THR A 351 7.45 -21.27 21.94
C THR A 351 8.20 -20.74 23.16
N VAL A 352 7.46 -20.41 24.22
CA VAL A 352 8.01 -19.77 25.43
C VAL A 352 7.89 -20.69 26.62
N TYR A 353 8.97 -20.77 27.40
CA TYR A 353 9.10 -21.57 28.59
C TYR A 353 9.52 -20.71 29.78
N PHE A 354 8.98 -21.01 30.94
CA PHE A 354 9.36 -20.43 32.23
C PHE A 354 9.70 -21.55 33.20
N ASN A 355 10.93 -21.56 33.73
CA ASN A 355 11.45 -22.61 34.61
C ASN A 355 11.17 -24.03 34.08
N GLY A 356 11.49 -24.28 32.81
CA GLY A 356 11.28 -25.58 32.16
C GLY A 356 9.85 -25.89 31.75
N ARG A 357 8.85 -25.08 32.13
CA ARG A 357 7.45 -25.31 31.76
C ARG A 357 7.04 -24.44 30.58
N LYS A 358 6.47 -25.05 29.54
CA LYS A 358 5.89 -24.33 28.41
C LYS A 358 4.70 -23.49 28.88
N VAL A 359 4.77 -22.17 28.67
CA VAL A 359 3.74 -21.20 29.08
C VAL A 359 3.02 -20.58 27.88
N ALA A 360 3.66 -20.58 26.71
CA ALA A 360 3.03 -20.15 25.47
C ALA A 360 3.59 -20.92 24.27
N GLU A 361 2.74 -21.09 23.27
CA GLU A 361 3.11 -21.64 21.98
C GLU A 361 2.24 -20.97 20.92
N GLU A 362 2.90 -20.33 19.98
CA GLU A 362 2.21 -19.76 18.83
C GLU A 362 2.10 -20.84 17.76
N PRO A 363 0.89 -21.11 17.24
CA PRO A 363 0.75 -22.01 16.12
C PRO A 363 1.47 -21.41 14.91
N TRP A 364 1.99 -22.29 14.06
CA TRP A 364 2.56 -21.88 12.77
C TRP A 364 1.60 -20.97 12.00
N ARG A 365 2.12 -19.86 11.49
CA ARG A 365 1.45 -18.90 10.60
C ARG A 365 2.41 -18.57 9.46
N GLU A 366 1.89 -18.21 8.28
CA GLU A 366 2.73 -17.69 7.21
C GLU A 366 3.46 -16.40 7.68
N PRO A 367 4.71 -16.17 7.23
CA PRO A 367 5.50 -15.03 7.67
C PRO A 367 4.87 -13.70 7.22
N ASP A 368 4.17 -13.04 8.14
CA ASP A 368 3.78 -11.64 8.00
C ASP A 368 5.03 -10.77 8.17
N PHE A 369 5.33 -9.92 7.19
CA PHE A 369 6.56 -9.10 7.12
C PHE A 369 6.65 -7.97 8.17
N ILE A 370 5.86 -8.01 9.24
CA ILE A 370 5.63 -6.85 10.10
C ILE A 370 5.71 -7.26 11.58
N GLY A 371 6.64 -6.61 12.28
CA GLY A 371 7.00 -6.83 13.68
C GLY A 371 5.80 -6.93 14.62
N THR A 372 5.57 -8.15 15.12
CA THR A 372 4.56 -8.48 16.12
C THR A 372 5.20 -8.42 17.50
N VAL A 373 4.62 -7.69 18.46
CA VAL A 373 4.98 -7.85 19.88
C VAL A 373 4.49 -9.21 20.32
N HIS A 374 5.36 -10.06 20.84
CA HIS A 374 4.95 -11.34 21.39
C HIS A 374 4.86 -11.25 22.92
N ASP A 375 3.74 -11.72 23.49
CA ASP A 375 3.49 -11.68 24.93
C ASP A 375 2.76 -12.93 25.45
N CYS A 376 2.93 -13.23 26.73
CA CYS A 376 2.17 -14.30 27.40
C CYS A 376 2.03 -14.09 28.92
N LEU A 377 1.13 -14.88 29.52
CA LEU A 377 0.98 -14.96 30.97
C LEU A 377 1.79 -16.14 31.52
N ILE A 378 2.55 -15.90 32.59
CA ILE A 378 3.18 -16.94 33.40
C ILE A 378 2.24 -17.26 34.57
N PRO A 379 1.71 -18.49 34.67
CA PRO A 379 0.83 -18.91 35.74
C PRO A 379 1.46 -18.74 37.14
N ALA A 380 0.64 -18.33 38.10
CA ALA A 380 1.04 -18.00 39.47
C ALA A 380 1.79 -19.14 40.18
N GLU A 381 1.38 -20.37 39.93
CA GLU A 381 1.96 -21.61 40.46
C GLU A 381 3.39 -21.88 39.97
N LEU A 382 3.81 -21.29 38.86
CA LEU A 382 5.17 -21.39 38.33
C LEU A 382 6.10 -20.31 38.89
N VAL A 383 5.54 -19.25 39.47
CA VAL A 383 6.30 -18.08 39.91
C VAL A 383 6.79 -18.27 41.35
N THR A 384 8.05 -18.67 41.48
CA THR A 384 8.80 -18.62 42.73
C THR A 384 9.65 -17.34 42.81
N SER A 385 9.95 -16.89 44.03
CA SER A 385 10.94 -15.84 44.24
C SER A 385 12.36 -16.39 44.09
N GLY A 386 13.31 -15.51 43.77
CA GLY A 386 14.70 -15.89 43.47
C GLY A 386 14.94 -16.05 41.97
N GLN A 387 15.94 -16.84 41.58
CA GLN A 387 16.30 -17.00 40.17
C GLN A 387 15.22 -17.76 39.40
N ALA A 388 14.92 -17.28 38.20
CA ALA A 388 14.07 -17.94 37.22
C ALA A 388 14.72 -17.87 35.83
N VAL A 389 14.39 -18.84 34.99
CA VAL A 389 14.86 -18.94 33.61
C VAL A 389 13.70 -18.77 32.66
N ILE A 390 13.88 -17.88 31.69
CA ILE A 390 13.03 -17.76 30.51
C ILE A 390 13.77 -18.39 29.34
N ALA A 391 13.14 -19.33 28.65
CA ALA A 391 13.65 -19.89 27.40
C ALA A 391 12.63 -19.68 26.27
N ILE A 392 13.10 -19.27 25.10
CA ILE A 392 12.29 -18.98 23.92
C ILE A 392 12.88 -19.77 22.76
N ARG A 393 12.09 -20.62 22.12
CA ARG A 393 12.40 -21.17 20.81
C ARG A 393 11.70 -20.31 19.78
N LEU A 394 12.47 -19.67 18.90
CA LEU A 394 12.00 -18.82 17.82
C LEU A 394 12.37 -19.46 16.49
N PHE A 395 11.46 -19.48 15.52
CA PHE A 395 11.74 -20.02 14.19
C PHE A 395 11.87 -18.90 13.15
N ASP A 396 13.08 -18.47 12.82
CA ASP A 396 13.35 -17.35 11.88
C ASP A 396 13.27 -17.78 10.40
N TYR A 397 12.30 -17.23 9.65
CA TYR A 397 12.14 -17.45 8.20
C TYR A 397 12.96 -16.48 7.32
N GLY A 398 13.40 -15.34 7.85
CA GLY A 398 14.13 -14.31 7.10
C GLY A 398 14.52 -13.07 7.91
N GLY A 399 15.60 -12.38 7.49
CA GLY A 399 16.06 -11.14 8.13
C GLY A 399 17.20 -11.32 9.13
N GLY A 400 17.61 -12.55 9.42
CA GLY A 400 18.76 -12.85 10.27
C GLY A 400 18.46 -12.73 11.76
N GLY A 401 17.19 -12.83 12.16
CA GLY A 401 16.74 -12.94 13.54
C GLY A 401 16.93 -11.68 14.39
N SER A 402 15.83 -11.12 14.88
CA SER A 402 15.84 -10.00 15.81
C SER A 402 14.63 -10.03 16.75
N LEU A 403 14.85 -9.55 17.97
CA LEU A 403 13.80 -9.16 18.91
C LEU A 403 14.06 -7.70 19.29
N SER A 404 13.05 -6.85 19.12
CA SER A 404 13.10 -5.44 19.55
C SER A 404 12.24 -5.22 20.79
N GLU A 405 12.29 -4.04 21.40
CA GLU A 405 11.47 -3.72 22.58
C GLU A 405 9.96 -3.82 22.26
N PRO A 406 9.10 -4.13 23.26
CA PRO A 406 9.41 -4.28 24.69
C PRO A 406 9.89 -5.69 25.09
N LEU A 407 10.97 -5.79 25.85
CA LEU A 407 11.46 -7.03 26.49
C LEU A 407 11.39 -6.88 28.02
N ARG A 408 10.36 -7.44 28.67
CA ARG A 408 10.13 -7.24 30.11
C ARG A 408 9.18 -8.25 30.75
N LEU A 409 9.31 -8.40 32.07
CA LEU A 409 8.28 -8.98 32.93
C LEU A 409 7.52 -7.86 33.65
N THR A 410 6.19 -7.97 33.74
CA THR A 410 5.36 -7.00 34.44
C THR A 410 4.43 -7.63 35.46
N ARG A 411 4.17 -6.86 36.53
CA ARG A 411 3.16 -7.13 37.56
C ARG A 411 2.52 -5.81 37.97
N GLY A 412 1.32 -5.53 37.47
CA GLY A 412 0.67 -4.25 37.75
C GLY A 412 1.55 -3.08 37.26
N PRO A 413 1.87 -2.07 38.10
CA PRO A 413 2.74 -0.97 37.71
C PRO A 413 4.24 -1.32 37.72
N ASP A 414 4.62 -2.44 38.33
CA ASP A 414 6.02 -2.82 38.49
C ASP A 414 6.52 -3.62 37.26
N SER A 415 7.76 -3.37 36.84
CA SER A 415 8.36 -4.04 35.68
C SER A 415 9.84 -4.37 35.87
N ILE A 416 10.28 -5.51 35.32
CA ILE A 416 11.68 -5.92 35.21
C ILE A 416 12.03 -5.95 33.73
N SER A 417 13.04 -5.17 33.31
CA SER A 417 13.55 -5.23 31.93
C SER A 417 14.31 -6.55 31.70
N LEU A 418 14.09 -7.15 30.53
CA LEU A 418 14.82 -8.31 30.05
C LEU A 418 15.85 -7.94 28.98
N ALA A 419 16.05 -6.64 28.71
CA ALA A 419 17.12 -6.17 27.84
C ALA A 419 18.50 -6.51 28.43
N GLY A 420 19.44 -6.86 27.56
CA GLY A 420 20.80 -7.24 27.92
C GLY A 420 21.28 -8.47 27.15
N VAL A 421 22.16 -9.24 27.78
CA VAL A 421 22.78 -10.42 27.18
C VAL A 421 21.88 -11.64 27.40
N TRP A 422 21.56 -12.32 26.31
CA TRP A 422 20.87 -13.60 26.27
C TRP A 422 21.82 -14.68 25.78
N LYS A 423 21.64 -15.92 26.26
CA LYS A 423 22.29 -17.08 25.68
C LYS A 423 21.49 -17.55 24.47
N ALA A 424 22.16 -17.96 23.41
CA ALA A 424 21.51 -18.42 22.19
C ALA A 424 22.18 -19.67 21.60
N ARG A 425 21.36 -20.56 21.03
CA ARG A 425 21.81 -21.76 20.33
C ARG A 425 20.94 -22.03 19.11
N VAL A 426 21.58 -22.38 18.00
CA VAL A 426 20.89 -22.75 16.76
C VAL A 426 20.44 -24.20 16.87
N GLU A 427 19.14 -24.44 16.75
CA GLU A 427 18.57 -25.80 16.67
C GLU A 427 18.61 -26.32 15.23
N ARG A 428 18.16 -25.49 14.29
CA ARG A 428 18.10 -25.85 12.87
C ARG A 428 18.50 -24.65 12.03
N GLU A 429 19.46 -24.89 11.15
CA GLU A 429 19.80 -23.96 10.08
C GLU A 429 19.02 -24.30 8.82
N LEU A 430 18.38 -23.30 8.21
CA LEU A 430 17.80 -23.38 6.87
C LEU A 430 18.90 -23.11 5.84
N ASP A 431 19.06 -24.01 4.88
CA ASP A 431 20.00 -23.81 3.78
C ASP A 431 19.51 -22.70 2.84
N MET A 432 20.08 -21.52 3.03
CA MET A 432 19.73 -20.34 2.25
C MET A 432 20.24 -20.39 0.81
N SER A 433 21.13 -21.32 0.42
CA SER A 433 21.60 -21.45 -0.97
C SER A 433 20.49 -21.91 -1.92
N ILE A 434 19.50 -22.63 -1.38
CA ILE A 434 18.27 -23.02 -2.06
C ILE A 434 17.31 -21.82 -2.24
N LEU A 435 17.42 -20.83 -1.34
CA LEU A 435 16.49 -19.71 -1.20
C LEU A 435 17.03 -18.34 -1.60
N ARG A 436 18.26 -18.14 -2.07
CA ARG A 436 18.71 -16.77 -2.40
C ARG A 436 18.10 -16.26 -3.71
N PRO A 437 17.30 -15.18 -3.68
CA PRO A 437 16.55 -14.61 -2.55
C PRO A 437 15.05 -14.46 -2.86
N TRP A 438 14.28 -14.39 -1.78
CA TRP A 438 13.15 -13.47 -1.65
C TRP A 438 13.19 -12.32 -2.68
N THR A 439 12.28 -12.39 -3.64
CA THR A 439 11.97 -11.30 -4.57
C THR A 439 10.46 -11.13 -4.69
N VAL A 440 9.81 -10.78 -3.58
CA VAL A 440 8.85 -9.66 -3.67
C VAL A 440 9.55 -8.44 -4.28
N GLY A 441 10.88 -8.35 -4.15
CA GLY A 441 11.74 -7.50 -4.97
C GLY A 441 11.89 -7.83 -6.47
N SER A 442 11.21 -8.80 -7.10
CA SER A 442 11.23 -8.92 -8.57
C SER A 442 9.95 -8.29 -9.09
N SER A 443 8.77 -8.74 -8.64
CA SER A 443 7.50 -8.10 -9.00
C SER A 443 7.37 -6.65 -8.49
N GLN A 444 7.86 -6.31 -7.29
CA GLN A 444 7.96 -4.91 -6.86
C GLN A 444 9.04 -4.16 -7.62
N ARG A 445 10.24 -4.70 -7.85
CA ARG A 445 11.23 -3.94 -8.63
C ARG A 445 10.81 -3.75 -10.09
N SER A 446 10.10 -4.70 -10.72
CA SER A 446 9.54 -4.48 -12.05
C SER A 446 8.44 -3.45 -12.00
N ALA A 447 7.52 -3.51 -11.01
CA ALA A 447 6.51 -2.48 -10.81
C ALA A 447 7.14 -1.10 -10.61
N PHE A 448 8.34 -1.00 -10.02
CA PHE A 448 9.00 0.28 -9.77
C PHE A 448 9.78 0.81 -10.97
N ARG A 449 9.90 0.02 -12.05
CA ARG A 449 10.52 0.51 -13.27
C ARG A 449 9.65 1.58 -13.91
N ALA A 450 10.29 2.58 -14.49
CA ALA A 450 9.59 3.62 -15.22
C ALA A 450 8.63 3.01 -16.26
N ALA A 451 7.38 3.48 -16.26
CA ALA A 451 6.23 2.97 -17.03
C ALA A 451 5.71 1.55 -16.77
N ALA A 452 6.32 0.79 -15.87
CA ALA A 452 6.00 -0.63 -15.78
C ALA A 452 4.66 -0.92 -15.09
N SER A 453 4.31 -0.21 -14.01
CA SER A 453 2.99 -0.33 -13.38
C SER A 453 1.87 0.20 -14.28
N PHE A 454 2.11 1.27 -15.03
CA PHE A 454 1.17 1.76 -16.04
C PHE A 454 0.82 0.64 -17.03
N ASN A 455 1.85 -0.01 -17.58
CA ASN A 455 1.69 -1.07 -18.57
C ASN A 455 0.95 -2.30 -18.04
N ALA A 456 1.19 -2.68 -16.77
CA ALA A 456 0.69 -3.92 -16.20
C ALA A 456 -0.58 -3.79 -15.36
N ALA A 457 -0.90 -2.60 -14.86
CA ALA A 457 -2.04 -2.36 -13.99
C ALA A 457 -3.02 -1.31 -14.54
N ILE A 458 -2.55 -0.28 -15.26
CA ILE A 458 -3.43 0.79 -15.77
C ILE A 458 -3.94 0.47 -17.16
N HIS A 459 -3.04 0.19 -18.11
CA HIS A 459 -3.38 -0.06 -19.51
C HIS A 459 -4.40 -1.19 -19.73
N PRO A 460 -4.35 -2.33 -19.00
CA PRO A 460 -5.33 -3.41 -19.20
C PRO A 460 -6.77 -3.03 -18.85
N MET A 461 -6.99 -1.95 -18.09
CA MET A 461 -8.34 -1.46 -17.79
C MET A 461 -9.00 -0.70 -18.96
N LYS A 462 -8.30 -0.53 -20.09
CA LYS A 462 -8.80 0.21 -21.26
C LYS A 462 -10.14 -0.35 -21.74
N GLY A 463 -11.16 0.50 -21.75
CA GLY A 463 -12.53 0.15 -22.13
C GLY A 463 -13.45 -0.25 -20.97
N PHE A 464 -12.91 -0.47 -19.75
CA PHE A 464 -13.74 -0.62 -18.56
C PHE A 464 -14.28 0.76 -18.15
N GLY A 465 -15.60 0.89 -17.96
CA GLY A 465 -16.19 2.14 -17.49
C GLY A 465 -15.74 2.46 -16.06
N LEU A 466 -15.40 3.72 -15.79
CA LEU A 466 -14.92 4.18 -14.49
C LEU A 466 -15.57 5.53 -14.12
N THR A 467 -15.80 5.74 -12.83
CA THR A 467 -16.13 7.07 -12.29
C THR A 467 -14.87 7.92 -12.16
N GLY A 468 -13.79 7.34 -11.61
CA GLY A 468 -12.57 8.09 -11.32
C GLY A 468 -11.45 7.28 -10.68
N ALA A 469 -10.44 8.01 -10.22
CA ALA A 469 -9.31 7.49 -9.46
C ALA A 469 -9.09 8.31 -8.18
N ILE A 470 -8.80 7.62 -7.07
CA ILE A 470 -8.24 8.21 -5.86
C ILE A 470 -6.74 7.90 -5.80
N TRP A 471 -5.93 8.93 -5.58
CA TRP A 471 -4.47 8.87 -5.66
C TRP A 471 -3.83 9.37 -4.36
N TYR A 472 -3.09 8.51 -3.67
CA TYR A 472 -2.32 8.91 -2.50
C TYR A 472 -0.87 8.40 -2.58
N GLN A 473 0.01 9.30 -3.01
CA GLN A 473 1.43 9.04 -3.19
C GLN A 473 2.23 10.34 -3.12
N GLY A 474 3.49 10.21 -2.74
CA GLY A 474 4.47 11.28 -2.90
C GLY A 474 5.74 11.10 -2.05
N GLU A 475 5.70 10.27 -1.01
CA GLU A 475 6.80 10.15 -0.05
C GLU A 475 8.10 9.71 -0.75
N ALA A 476 8.02 8.79 -1.73
CA ALA A 476 9.17 8.35 -2.53
C ALA A 476 9.74 9.43 -3.50
N ASP A 477 8.97 10.48 -3.75
CA ASP A 477 9.30 11.62 -4.62
C ASP A 477 9.58 12.92 -3.83
N SER A 478 9.51 12.86 -2.50
CA SER A 478 9.84 13.96 -1.57
C SER A 478 11.35 14.17 -1.42
N LYS A 479 12.07 14.22 -2.54
CA LYS A 479 13.53 14.27 -2.63
C LYS A 479 13.99 15.37 -3.58
N PRO A 480 15.29 15.75 -3.55
CA PRO A 480 15.85 16.69 -4.51
C PRO A 480 15.53 16.26 -5.95
N GLN A 481 15.51 17.23 -6.87
CA GLN A 481 15.16 17.07 -8.30
C GLN A 481 13.72 16.65 -8.62
N VAL A 482 13.05 15.85 -7.78
CA VAL A 482 11.71 15.31 -8.09
C VAL A 482 10.58 16.08 -7.42
N ALA A 483 10.77 16.57 -6.19
CA ALA A 483 9.69 17.25 -5.45
C ALA A 483 9.08 18.42 -6.23
N GLU A 484 9.90 19.24 -6.89
CA GLU A 484 9.42 20.31 -7.76
C GLU A 484 8.90 19.78 -9.11
N LEU A 485 9.60 18.81 -9.71
CA LEU A 485 9.19 18.18 -10.98
C LEU A 485 7.81 17.53 -10.89
N TYR A 486 7.38 17.10 -9.69
CA TYR A 486 6.06 16.56 -9.43
C TYR A 486 4.92 17.48 -9.87
N ARG A 487 5.15 18.81 -9.87
CA ARG A 487 4.21 19.83 -10.37
C ARG A 487 3.86 19.63 -11.85
N LYS A 488 4.77 19.01 -12.63
CA LYS A 488 4.55 18.59 -14.02
C LYS A 488 4.12 17.12 -14.12
N LEU A 489 4.74 16.23 -13.34
CA LEU A 489 4.49 14.77 -13.42
C LEU A 489 3.04 14.41 -13.08
N GLN A 490 2.48 14.99 -12.03
CA GLN A 490 1.12 14.62 -11.59
C GLN A 490 0.04 14.99 -12.61
N PRO A 491 0.00 16.22 -13.16
CA PRO A 491 -0.93 16.53 -14.25
C PRO A 491 -0.69 15.68 -15.51
N ALA A 492 0.58 15.38 -15.83
CA ALA A 492 0.92 14.53 -16.96
C ALA A 492 0.38 13.09 -16.77
N MET A 493 0.56 12.49 -15.59
CA MET A 493 0.05 11.16 -15.25
C MET A 493 -1.48 11.11 -15.41
N ILE A 494 -2.19 12.12 -14.89
CA ILE A 494 -3.65 12.19 -14.96
C ILE A 494 -4.14 12.23 -16.41
N ASN A 495 -3.56 13.11 -17.23
CA ASN A 495 -3.93 13.22 -18.64
C ASN A 495 -3.52 11.97 -19.44
N ASP A 496 -2.45 11.30 -19.03
CA ASP A 496 -2.02 10.06 -19.64
C ASP A 496 -3.01 8.92 -19.37
N TRP A 497 -3.47 8.77 -18.14
CA TRP A 497 -4.49 7.76 -17.79
C TRP A 497 -5.81 8.03 -18.51
N ARG A 498 -6.27 9.29 -18.54
CA ARG A 498 -7.47 9.70 -19.29
C ARG A 498 -7.40 9.28 -20.75
N ARG A 499 -6.25 9.49 -21.39
CA ARG A 499 -6.02 9.10 -22.78
C ARG A 499 -5.89 7.59 -22.95
N ALA A 500 -5.13 6.92 -22.09
CA ALA A 500 -4.88 5.48 -22.18
C ALA A 500 -6.15 4.64 -21.97
N LEU A 501 -7.03 5.10 -21.09
CA LEU A 501 -8.29 4.45 -20.75
C LEU A 501 -9.46 4.88 -21.65
N ASP A 502 -9.23 5.76 -22.62
CA ASP A 502 -10.25 6.40 -23.47
C ASP A 502 -11.38 7.07 -22.66
N GLN A 503 -11.03 7.72 -21.55
CA GLN A 503 -11.96 8.38 -20.63
C GLN A 503 -11.49 9.82 -20.31
N PRO A 504 -11.73 10.80 -21.22
CA PRO A 504 -11.26 12.18 -21.04
C PRO A 504 -11.83 12.86 -19.79
N ASP A 505 -13.00 12.43 -19.34
CA ASP A 505 -13.70 12.96 -18.17
C ASP A 505 -13.44 12.15 -16.88
N LEU A 506 -12.49 11.21 -16.88
CA LEU A 506 -12.14 10.43 -15.70
C LEU A 506 -11.78 11.36 -14.54
N VAL A 507 -12.47 11.22 -13.42
CA VAL A 507 -12.29 12.06 -12.24
C VAL A 507 -10.99 11.68 -11.53
N PHE A 508 -10.22 12.65 -11.04
CA PHE A 508 -9.01 12.39 -10.26
C PHE A 508 -9.01 13.13 -8.93
N LEU A 509 -9.00 12.40 -7.83
CA LEU A 509 -8.94 12.97 -6.48
C LEU A 509 -7.61 12.58 -5.83
N ALA A 510 -6.73 13.55 -5.62
CA ALA A 510 -5.43 13.34 -5.00
C ALA A 510 -5.45 13.66 -3.50
N VAL A 511 -4.48 13.10 -2.77
CA VAL A 511 -4.20 13.43 -1.37
C VAL A 511 -2.85 14.14 -1.27
N GLN A 512 -2.83 15.35 -0.72
CA GLN A 512 -1.61 16.06 -0.36
C GLN A 512 -1.01 15.43 0.90
N LEU A 513 0.29 15.21 0.90
CA LEU A 513 0.97 14.40 1.93
C LEU A 513 0.73 14.89 3.36
N SER A 514 0.64 13.91 4.26
CA SER A 514 0.68 14.12 5.71
C SER A 514 2.12 14.41 6.18
N THR A 515 2.34 14.46 7.49
CA THR A 515 3.61 14.83 8.13
C THR A 515 4.39 13.63 8.64
N TRP A 516 5.72 13.77 8.74
CA TRP A 516 6.59 12.80 9.39
C TRP A 516 7.91 13.42 9.83
N GLY A 517 8.61 12.73 10.74
CA GLY A 517 9.83 13.21 11.38
C GLY A 517 9.56 14.17 12.52
N ASP A 518 10.63 14.70 13.11
CA ASP A 518 10.54 15.64 14.23
C ASP A 518 10.06 17.02 13.76
N PRO A 519 9.28 17.75 14.58
CA PRO A 519 8.96 19.14 14.31
C PRO A 519 10.21 20.02 14.25
N PRO A 520 10.29 20.97 13.31
CA PRO A 520 11.48 21.80 13.16
C PRO A 520 11.58 22.81 14.32
N GLN A 521 12.81 23.05 14.80
CA GLN A 521 13.07 24.11 15.79
C GLN A 521 13.12 25.50 15.14
N GLN A 522 13.50 25.58 13.87
CA GLN A 522 13.61 26.81 13.07
C GLN A 522 13.00 26.60 11.70
N PRO A 523 12.53 27.65 11.00
CA PRO A 523 12.05 27.49 9.64
C PRO A 523 13.13 26.91 8.73
N GLU A 524 12.78 25.87 7.99
CA GLU A 524 13.72 25.14 7.14
C GLU A 524 13.19 25.01 5.70
N ASN A 525 14.11 24.74 4.77
CA ASN A 525 13.73 24.23 3.46
C ASN A 525 13.30 22.77 3.60
N SER A 526 12.14 22.41 3.02
CA SER A 526 11.61 21.05 3.05
C SER A 526 11.20 20.58 1.67
N TYR A 527 11.75 19.44 1.22
CA TYR A 527 11.30 18.77 0.00
C TYR A 527 9.89 18.20 0.15
N VAL A 528 9.45 17.90 1.38
CA VAL A 528 8.06 17.53 1.66
C VAL A 528 7.14 18.73 1.46
N GLY A 529 7.53 19.91 1.99
CA GLY A 529 6.84 21.18 1.73
C GLY A 529 6.73 21.49 0.24
N MET A 530 7.84 21.38 -0.49
CA MET A 530 7.88 21.53 -1.95
C MET A 530 6.95 20.55 -2.64
N LEU A 531 6.97 19.28 -2.25
CA LEU A 531 6.09 18.28 -2.86
C LEU A 531 4.61 18.55 -2.55
N ARG A 532 4.26 18.96 -1.32
CA ARG A 532 2.90 19.38 -0.97
C ARG A 532 2.44 20.54 -1.85
N GLU A 533 3.30 21.52 -2.10
CA GLU A 533 3.01 22.59 -3.06
C GLU A 533 2.82 22.04 -4.48
N SER A 534 3.73 21.18 -4.95
CA SER A 534 3.64 20.56 -6.28
C SER A 534 2.35 19.76 -6.47
N GLN A 535 1.86 19.08 -5.43
CA GLN A 535 0.59 18.34 -5.45
C GLN A 535 -0.63 19.25 -5.66
N MET A 536 -0.52 20.57 -5.41
CA MET A 536 -1.57 21.54 -5.75
C MET A 536 -1.81 21.65 -7.25
N SER A 537 -0.86 21.24 -8.09
CA SER A 537 -0.97 21.29 -9.56
C SER A 537 -2.16 20.50 -10.11
N VAL A 538 -2.65 19.48 -9.39
CA VAL A 538 -3.87 18.74 -9.74
C VAL A 538 -5.08 19.64 -9.93
N LEU A 539 -5.16 20.76 -9.18
CA LEU A 539 -6.27 21.71 -9.24
C LEU A 539 -6.29 22.54 -10.53
N SER A 540 -5.25 22.46 -11.36
CA SER A 540 -5.22 23.07 -12.69
C SER A 540 -6.02 22.27 -13.73
N LEU A 541 -6.37 21.02 -13.42
CA LEU A 541 -7.07 20.13 -14.34
C LEU A 541 -8.59 20.14 -14.09
N PRO A 542 -9.41 20.06 -15.15
CA PRO A 542 -10.84 19.86 -14.99
C PRO A 542 -11.11 18.49 -14.37
N ARG A 543 -12.23 18.36 -13.66
CA ARG A 543 -12.67 17.10 -13.01
C ARG A 543 -11.58 16.47 -12.14
N ALA A 544 -10.78 17.31 -11.49
CA ALA A 544 -9.73 16.89 -10.57
C ALA A 544 -9.82 17.68 -9.26
N GLY A 545 -9.32 17.11 -8.17
CA GLY A 545 -9.39 17.73 -6.85
C GLY A 545 -8.31 17.21 -5.90
N LEU A 546 -8.14 17.91 -4.79
CA LEU A 546 -7.10 17.63 -3.79
C LEU A 546 -7.66 17.73 -2.37
N VAL A 547 -7.42 16.70 -1.55
CA VAL A 547 -7.61 16.78 -0.10
C VAL A 547 -6.26 16.94 0.58
N THR A 548 -6.16 17.71 1.65
CA THR A 548 -4.93 17.77 2.46
C THR A 548 -5.01 16.82 3.64
N ALA A 549 -3.87 16.21 3.98
CA ALA A 549 -3.70 15.36 5.16
C ALA A 549 -2.68 15.94 6.16
N VAL A 550 -2.23 17.20 5.98
CA VAL A 550 -1.15 17.80 6.78
C VAL A 550 -1.48 17.90 8.28
N ASP A 551 -2.75 18.01 8.63
CA ASP A 551 -3.23 18.10 10.02
C ASP A 551 -3.47 16.72 10.67
N LEU A 552 -3.31 15.64 9.90
CA LEU A 552 -3.58 14.27 10.32
C LEU A 552 -2.30 13.49 10.62
N GLY A 553 -1.13 14.14 10.60
CA GLY A 553 0.16 13.49 10.86
C GLY A 553 0.46 13.34 12.35
N THR A 554 1.29 12.36 12.68
CA THR A 554 1.67 12.01 14.07
C THR A 554 3.19 11.91 14.25
N GLY A 555 3.97 12.49 13.34
CA GLY A 555 5.42 12.25 13.24
C GLY A 555 5.80 10.95 12.50
N GLU A 556 4.85 10.02 12.36
CA GLU A 556 5.00 8.79 11.57
C GLU A 556 4.66 9.01 10.09
N VAL A 557 5.45 8.41 9.20
CA VAL A 557 5.19 8.44 7.73
C VAL A 557 3.89 7.71 7.36
N HIS A 558 3.41 6.84 8.25
CA HIS A 558 2.12 6.16 8.16
C HIS A 558 1.22 6.57 9.32
N PRO A 559 0.54 7.74 9.22
CA PRO A 559 -0.35 8.20 10.28
C PRO A 559 -1.69 7.44 10.27
N PRO A 560 -2.21 6.99 11.43
CA PRO A 560 -3.35 6.08 11.52
C PRO A 560 -4.69 6.69 11.11
N HIS A 561 -4.77 8.02 10.97
CA HIS A 561 -5.96 8.80 10.63
C HIS A 561 -6.43 8.65 9.17
N LYS A 562 -6.63 7.39 8.72
CA LYS A 562 -7.02 7.04 7.33
C LYS A 562 -8.50 7.25 7.05
N ARG A 563 -9.32 7.14 8.09
CA ARG A 563 -10.75 7.40 8.04
C ARG A 563 -11.03 8.82 7.56
N GLU A 564 -10.38 9.79 8.18
CA GLU A 564 -10.53 11.21 7.89
C GLU A 564 -10.10 11.53 6.46
N VAL A 565 -9.03 10.89 5.96
CA VAL A 565 -8.61 11.00 4.54
C VAL A 565 -9.70 10.47 3.60
N GLY A 566 -10.21 9.26 3.86
CA GLY A 566 -11.27 8.65 3.05
C GLY A 566 -12.56 9.47 3.05
N GLU A 567 -12.99 9.98 4.20
CA GLU A 567 -14.18 10.82 4.34
C GLU A 567 -14.01 12.19 3.63
N ARG A 568 -12.82 12.79 3.67
CA ARG A 568 -12.50 14.00 2.89
C ARG A 568 -12.57 13.74 1.39
N LEU A 569 -12.03 12.60 0.91
CA LEU A 569 -12.13 12.20 -0.50
C LEU A 569 -13.59 11.98 -0.92
N ALA A 570 -14.41 11.38 -0.07
CA ALA A 570 -15.83 11.14 -0.38
C ALA A 570 -16.61 12.46 -0.46
N ARG A 571 -16.35 13.38 0.46
CA ARG A 571 -16.91 14.73 0.43
C ARG A 571 -16.50 15.50 -0.82
N LEU A 572 -15.25 15.40 -1.23
CA LEU A 572 -14.74 16.02 -2.45
C LEU A 572 -15.36 15.38 -3.71
N SER A 573 -15.50 14.05 -3.73
CA SER A 573 -16.15 13.31 -4.82
C SER A 573 -17.59 13.77 -5.03
N ARG A 574 -18.36 13.96 -3.96
CA ARG A 574 -19.73 14.48 -4.06
C ARG A 574 -19.81 15.85 -4.73
N SER A 575 -18.82 16.71 -4.48
CA SER A 575 -18.73 18.01 -5.16
C SER A 575 -18.32 17.89 -6.63
N VAL A 576 -17.27 17.11 -6.93
CA VAL A 576 -16.67 17.03 -8.27
C VAL A 576 -17.48 16.14 -9.24
N VAL A 577 -18.06 15.04 -8.73
CA VAL A 577 -18.75 14.01 -9.52
C VAL A 577 -20.25 14.23 -9.54
N HIS A 578 -20.86 14.51 -8.38
CA HIS A 578 -22.31 14.61 -8.24
C HIS A 578 -22.83 16.06 -8.30
N GLY A 579 -21.93 17.03 -8.45
CA GLY A 579 -22.29 18.45 -8.59
C GLY A 579 -22.87 19.06 -7.32
N GLU A 580 -22.67 18.42 -6.16
CA GLU A 580 -23.18 18.94 -4.90
C GLU A 580 -22.42 20.21 -4.50
N THR A 581 -23.16 21.22 -4.05
CA THR A 581 -22.55 22.47 -3.53
C THR A 581 -22.06 22.25 -2.11
N LEU A 582 -20.86 21.70 -1.98
CA LEU A 582 -20.19 21.43 -0.71
C LEU A 582 -18.86 22.20 -0.63
N GLU A 583 -18.54 22.75 0.54
CA GLU A 583 -17.26 23.42 0.79
C GLU A 583 -16.11 22.41 0.95
N ALA A 584 -15.76 21.67 -0.10
CA ALA A 584 -14.86 20.51 -0.03
C ALA A 584 -13.38 20.82 0.28
N TYR A 585 -12.99 22.11 0.24
CA TYR A 585 -11.62 22.57 0.46
C TYR A 585 -11.52 23.44 1.71
N GLY A 586 -10.39 23.32 2.41
CA GLY A 586 -9.97 24.28 3.42
C GLY A 586 -9.26 25.48 2.80
N PRO A 587 -8.87 26.48 3.61
CA PRO A 587 -8.30 27.72 3.11
C PRO A 587 -7.06 27.49 2.23
N MET A 588 -7.05 28.08 1.03
CA MET A 588 -5.93 28.01 0.10
C MET A 588 -5.39 29.40 -0.19
N TYR A 589 -4.07 29.57 -0.11
CA TYR A 589 -3.41 30.82 -0.50
C TYR A 589 -3.84 31.28 -1.90
N SER A 590 -4.02 32.59 -2.06
CA SER A 590 -4.44 33.20 -3.33
C SER A 590 -3.66 34.44 -3.73
N ALA A 591 -3.30 35.29 -2.77
CA ALA A 591 -2.55 36.51 -3.03
C ALA A 591 -1.87 37.02 -1.75
N ARG A 592 -0.86 37.87 -1.91
CA ARG A 592 -0.23 38.62 -0.83
C ARG A 592 -0.16 40.12 -1.14
N LEU A 593 -0.17 40.94 -0.11
CA LEU A 593 0.11 42.37 -0.17
C LEU A 593 1.13 42.74 0.91
N VAL A 594 2.25 43.35 0.52
CA VAL A 594 3.25 43.86 1.47
C VAL A 594 2.89 45.30 1.83
N THR A 595 2.85 45.63 3.12
CA THR A 595 2.57 46.99 3.62
C THR A 595 3.45 47.28 4.82
N GLY A 596 4.41 48.19 4.65
CA GLY A 596 5.42 48.46 5.69
C GLY A 596 6.22 47.19 6.01
N ASN A 597 6.26 46.83 7.29
CA ASN A 597 6.93 45.63 7.81
C ASN A 597 6.01 44.39 7.92
N ARG A 598 4.84 44.39 7.27
CA ARG A 598 3.88 43.29 7.34
C ARG A 598 3.50 42.76 5.96
N ILE A 599 3.14 41.49 5.89
CA ILE A 599 2.56 40.85 4.70
C ILE A 599 1.15 40.37 5.03
N ARG A 600 0.15 40.89 4.32
CA ARG A 600 -1.22 40.40 4.36
C ARG A 600 -1.40 39.30 3.34
N VAL A 601 -1.85 38.13 3.78
CA VAL A 601 -2.06 36.92 2.98
C VAL A 601 -3.55 36.66 2.83
N ARG A 602 -4.03 36.48 1.59
CA ARG A 602 -5.43 36.25 1.28
C ARG A 602 -5.70 34.79 0.90
N PHE A 603 -6.84 34.26 1.33
CA PHE A 603 -7.24 32.88 1.08
C PHE A 603 -8.51 32.76 0.23
N ARG A 604 -8.60 31.67 -0.53
CA ARG A 604 -9.84 31.12 -1.11
C ARG A 604 -10.34 29.97 -0.25
N TYR A 605 -11.58 29.54 -0.46
CA TYR A 605 -12.22 28.40 0.24
C TYR A 605 -12.23 28.58 1.76
N LEU A 606 -12.87 29.66 2.21
CA LEU A 606 -12.84 30.08 3.61
C LEU A 606 -13.75 29.24 4.51
N GLY A 607 -14.67 28.46 3.95
CA GLY A 607 -15.54 27.59 4.74
C GLY A 607 -16.39 28.34 5.77
N GLY A 608 -16.92 29.52 5.41
CA GLY A 608 -17.57 30.45 6.33
C GLY A 608 -16.66 31.40 7.12
N GLY A 609 -15.33 31.31 6.98
CA GLY A 609 -14.34 32.22 7.56
C GLY A 609 -13.10 31.51 8.11
N LEU A 610 -12.00 32.25 8.30
CA LEU A 610 -10.77 31.72 8.90
C LEU A 610 -10.89 31.68 10.43
N VAL A 611 -10.36 30.62 11.04
CA VAL A 611 -10.28 30.49 12.50
C VAL A 611 -8.98 29.80 12.93
N SER A 612 -8.60 30.02 14.18
CA SER A 612 -7.62 29.18 14.88
C SER A 612 -8.36 28.03 15.56
N LYS A 613 -8.05 26.79 15.19
CA LYS A 613 -8.79 25.58 15.64
C LYS A 613 -8.79 25.40 17.15
N ASP A 614 -7.75 25.89 17.83
CA ASP A 614 -7.54 25.77 19.28
C ASP A 614 -7.67 27.11 20.01
N GLY A 615 -8.06 28.18 19.30
CA GLY A 615 -8.17 29.54 19.86
C GLY A 615 -6.83 30.17 20.27
N GLN A 616 -5.70 29.53 19.97
CA GLN A 616 -4.36 30.04 20.28
C GLN A 616 -3.82 30.91 19.14
N PRO A 617 -2.75 31.70 19.37
CA PRO A 617 -2.06 32.41 18.29
C PRO A 617 -1.71 31.48 17.13
N LEU A 618 -1.77 32.00 15.90
CA LEU A 618 -1.48 31.22 14.71
C LEU A 618 -0.02 30.76 14.71
N ARG A 619 0.20 29.48 14.39
CA ARG A 619 1.53 28.86 14.37
C ARG A 619 1.99 28.57 12.94
N HIS A 620 3.28 28.27 12.80
CA HIS A 620 3.91 27.82 11.55
C HIS A 620 3.91 28.81 10.39
N PHE A 621 3.82 30.11 10.70
CA PHE A 621 4.15 31.16 9.75
C PHE A 621 5.63 31.51 9.84
N ALA A 622 6.32 31.51 8.70
CA ALA A 622 7.68 31.98 8.58
C ALA A 622 7.76 33.13 7.58
N ILE A 623 8.60 34.12 7.84
CA ILE A 623 8.75 35.32 7.02
C ILE A 623 10.23 35.56 6.70
N ALA A 624 10.52 36.04 5.49
CA ALA A 624 11.87 36.31 5.02
C ALA A 624 11.96 37.66 4.30
N GLY A 625 13.12 38.31 4.43
CA GLY A 625 13.50 39.52 3.71
C GLY A 625 14.15 39.22 2.36
N LYS A 626 14.90 40.19 1.84
CA LYS A 626 15.66 40.05 0.57
C LYS A 626 16.80 39.03 0.66
N ASP A 627 17.28 38.76 1.87
CA ASP A 627 18.35 37.79 2.17
C ASP A 627 17.86 36.33 2.15
N ARG A 628 16.56 36.11 1.97
CA ARG A 628 15.90 34.80 1.87
C ARG A 628 15.99 33.93 3.12
N LYS A 629 16.42 34.50 4.25
CA LYS A 629 16.48 33.80 5.53
C LYS A 629 15.11 33.87 6.19
N PHE A 630 14.48 32.71 6.35
CA PHE A 630 13.20 32.61 7.02
C PHE A 630 13.38 32.57 8.54
N VAL A 631 12.61 33.40 9.24
CA VAL A 631 12.44 33.36 10.70
C VAL A 631 10.97 33.11 11.03
N TRP A 632 10.69 32.63 12.24
CA TRP A 632 9.30 32.51 12.70
C TRP A 632 8.63 33.88 12.75
N ALA A 633 7.34 33.91 12.47
CA ALA A 633 6.56 35.14 12.35
C ALA A 633 5.30 35.09 13.21
N ASP A 634 4.94 36.24 13.75
CA ASP A 634 3.61 36.46 14.32
C ASP A 634 2.59 36.51 13.19
N ALA A 635 1.37 36.01 13.48
CA ALA A 635 0.28 35.99 12.53
C ALA A 635 -1.09 36.19 13.19
N GLU A 636 -1.92 37.04 12.59
CA GLU A 636 -3.26 37.38 13.09
C GLU A 636 -4.31 37.32 11.97
N ILE A 637 -5.51 36.80 12.28
CA ILE A 637 -6.63 36.74 11.33
C ILE A 637 -7.33 38.10 11.26
N GLU A 638 -7.39 38.68 10.07
CA GLU A 638 -8.17 39.89 9.76
C GLU A 638 -9.15 39.59 8.63
N GLY A 639 -10.40 39.25 8.97
CA GLY A 639 -11.45 38.97 7.99
C GLY A 639 -11.15 37.71 7.14
N ASP A 640 -10.97 37.89 5.83
CA ASP A 640 -10.58 36.83 4.88
C ASP A 640 -9.06 36.71 4.69
N THR A 641 -8.28 37.42 5.51
CA THR A 641 -6.83 37.49 5.42
C THR A 641 -6.12 37.12 6.72
N VAL A 642 -4.83 36.82 6.60
CA VAL A 642 -3.90 36.70 7.73
C VAL A 642 -2.79 37.73 7.57
N LEU A 643 -2.58 38.56 8.58
CA LEU A 643 -1.49 39.52 8.64
C LEU A 643 -0.28 38.87 9.31
N VAL A 644 0.89 38.91 8.66
CA VAL A 644 2.12 38.21 9.09
C VAL A 644 3.29 39.18 9.22
N TRP A 645 4.06 39.12 10.30
CA TRP A 645 5.21 40.01 10.55
C TRP A 645 6.26 39.39 11.49
N SER A 646 7.46 39.96 11.51
CA SER A 646 8.50 39.68 12.50
C SER A 646 9.35 40.93 12.70
N ASP A 647 9.71 41.25 13.94
CA ASP A 647 10.59 42.38 14.26
C ASP A 647 12.02 42.19 13.72
N GLU A 648 12.41 40.94 13.45
CA GLU A 648 13.69 40.59 12.81
C GLU A 648 13.71 40.89 11.30
N VAL A 649 12.53 41.08 10.67
CA VAL A 649 12.39 41.27 9.23
C VAL A 649 11.65 42.58 8.91
N PRO A 650 12.35 43.73 8.97
CA PRO A 650 11.73 45.05 8.76
C PRO A 650 11.26 45.29 7.32
N GLU A 651 11.86 44.60 6.33
CA GLU A 651 11.49 44.66 4.91
C GLU A 651 11.08 43.28 4.37
N PRO A 652 9.90 42.76 4.74
CA PRO A 652 9.52 41.40 4.37
C PRO A 652 9.24 41.27 2.87
N LYS A 653 9.62 40.12 2.31
CA LYS A 653 9.45 39.77 0.89
C LYS A 653 8.64 38.49 0.69
N ALA A 654 8.74 37.54 1.59
CA ALA A 654 8.08 36.25 1.46
C ALA A 654 7.55 35.73 2.78
N VAL A 655 6.42 35.03 2.71
CA VAL A 655 5.82 34.22 3.77
C VAL A 655 5.73 32.76 3.31
N ARG A 656 5.95 31.84 4.25
CA ARG A 656 5.66 30.41 4.14
C ARG A 656 4.77 29.98 5.31
N TYR A 657 3.86 29.04 5.07
CA TYR A 657 2.97 28.46 6.08
C TYR A 657 3.01 26.94 6.00
N GLY A 658 3.22 26.27 7.14
CA GLY A 658 3.20 24.81 7.24
C GLY A 658 4.22 24.10 6.33
N TRP A 659 5.34 24.76 6.04
CA TRP A 659 6.27 24.35 4.99
C TRP A 659 7.14 23.13 5.36
N ALA A 660 7.37 22.89 6.65
CA ALA A 660 8.27 21.84 7.11
C ALA A 660 7.77 20.42 6.79
N ALA A 661 8.63 19.41 6.98
CA ALA A 661 8.19 18.01 6.87
C ALA A 661 7.13 17.69 7.93
N ASN A 662 7.35 18.15 9.17
CA ASN A 662 6.39 18.06 10.26
C ASN A 662 6.05 19.41 10.92
N PRO A 663 5.10 20.18 10.38
CA PRO A 663 4.57 21.37 11.04
C PRO A 663 3.57 20.97 12.14
N GLU A 664 4.02 20.28 13.19
CA GLU A 664 3.14 19.81 14.25
C GLU A 664 2.43 20.98 14.97
N GLY A 665 1.11 20.92 15.10
CA GLY A 665 0.33 21.95 15.79
C GLY A 665 -0.20 23.08 14.89
N LEU A 666 -0.23 22.88 13.56
CA LEU A 666 -0.98 23.74 12.63
C LEU A 666 -2.40 23.98 13.13
N ASN A 667 -2.78 25.25 13.24
CA ASN A 667 -4.07 25.65 13.79
C ASN A 667 -4.90 26.56 12.87
N LEU A 668 -4.40 27.02 11.72
CA LEU A 668 -5.24 27.76 10.77
C LEU A 668 -6.16 26.79 10.01
N CYS A 669 -7.47 26.99 10.15
CA CYS A 669 -8.49 26.25 9.43
C CYS A 669 -9.68 27.14 9.04
N SER A 670 -10.57 26.62 8.22
CA SER A 670 -11.89 27.22 8.00
C SER A 670 -12.83 26.91 9.16
N ARG A 671 -13.89 27.71 9.34
CA ARG A 671 -14.93 27.48 10.38
C ARG A 671 -15.60 26.11 10.29
N ASN A 672 -15.67 25.53 9.11
CA ASN A 672 -16.18 24.16 8.90
C ASN A 672 -15.16 23.05 9.27
N GLY A 673 -14.01 23.40 9.83
CA GLY A 673 -13.03 22.48 10.38
C GLY A 673 -11.99 21.93 9.39
N LEU A 674 -11.97 22.40 8.14
CA LEU A 674 -10.95 21.97 7.17
C LEU A 674 -9.64 22.76 7.33
N PRO A 675 -8.48 22.09 7.40
CA PRO A 675 -7.19 22.74 7.57
C PRO A 675 -6.82 23.64 6.36
N ALA A 676 -6.10 24.72 6.62
CA ALA A 676 -5.47 25.49 5.56
C ALA A 676 -4.35 24.68 4.89
N PHE A 677 -4.26 24.79 3.57
CA PHE A 677 -3.21 24.14 2.79
C PHE A 677 -1.86 24.84 3.03
N PRO A 678 -0.76 24.08 3.21
CA PRO A 678 0.58 24.65 3.22
C PRO A 678 0.86 25.44 1.93
N PHE A 679 1.60 26.54 2.05
CA PHE A 679 1.95 27.38 0.91
C PHE A 679 3.25 28.14 1.14
N ARG A 680 3.82 28.62 0.04
CA ARG A 680 4.79 29.70 0.03
C ARG A 680 4.31 30.83 -0.88
N THR A 681 4.93 31.98 -0.74
CA THR A 681 4.64 33.13 -1.59
C THR A 681 5.84 33.53 -2.46
N ASP A 682 7.03 33.04 -2.14
CA ASP A 682 8.22 33.15 -3.00
C ASP A 682 8.19 32.16 -4.16
N ASP A 683 8.97 32.46 -5.19
CA ASP A 683 9.31 31.62 -6.33
C ASP A 683 10.80 31.21 -6.28
N TRP A 684 11.44 31.33 -5.12
CA TRP A 684 12.87 31.08 -4.98
C TRP A 684 13.20 29.59 -5.16
N PRO A 685 14.36 29.24 -5.73
CA PRO A 685 14.84 27.87 -5.78
C PRO A 685 14.98 27.30 -4.37
N MET A 686 14.78 25.98 -4.22
CA MET A 686 15.19 25.29 -3.00
C MET A 686 16.72 25.18 -3.00
N GLU A 687 17.35 25.76 -1.99
CA GLU A 687 18.81 25.68 -1.77
C GLU A 687 19.22 24.35 -1.16
#